data_AF-D8LX72-F1
#
_entry.id   AF-D8LX72-F1
#
_cell.length_a   1.000
_cell.length_b   1.000
_cell.length_c   1.000
_cell.angle_alpha   90.00
_cell.angle_beta   90.00
_cell.angle_gamma   90.00
#
_symmetry.space_group_name_H-M   'P 1'
#
loop_
_entity.id
_entity.type
_entity.pdbx_description
1 polymer ?
#
loop_
_entity_poly.entity_id
_entity_poly.type
_entity_poly.pdbx_seq_one_letter_code
_entity_poly.pdbx_strand_id
1 'polypeptide(L)'
;MGEYDVPLVDGIRNGKGTQTLKKNGEEYTLECTWENGKKNGEGILLDPNTIMAMKLNFKDDLVNGEGSLFENGQLTFRGNWTNGERCGKGEEFSGGKLVFSGNYEHDKRNGYGILYDDEHEPIFEGIWVDGEKGLVSIEEDEKGDRKMIERDIEGHIRYIGGFLKDTVVRDGQGVTYDESENPLKICKYREGTEERVLKEFKGKTIVIYDAQGKKCYEGEYKQDSRHTYPPHGQGRQFVNGSLVYMGAFVNGHRQGQGKSFYPNHTAQYIGDWMNDMANGQGQYMNEEGELVAEGEFVDNVYTGEEIRVYIDTGRIEKIGSGSGCACFGQKRRAATRQLPSSQDGDGDGEETDQVRSLKELRALPASTMAIRIAGFEEDAIDFVRFNRLRHLTIAEGALRAVKQLALRELRSLRSLEIERNACCSAENAAAIDKKEFAVEGARKALEIEACERLESVVLHAGACCDFAKLTLAELPQLRSVRIGESSAETERPSNCFYWCKEVRFQDLEALTTLVIGNSCFEKVQSVYIKNLPKLSEIELGFRACAGLQDIFERGSNLLEMRELPALQKIVMHPNALLNVGEIKVVGIPQLNGAGIAIAEGCRGGLKTLKRGENVDDSVVDVLKGETGAKVSKLKKKGSSMCSVFSKLALLKLPRFT
;
A
#
# COMPACT_ATOMS: atom_id res chain seq x y z
N MET A 1 -43.79 44.52 -36.45
CA MET A 1 -43.87 45.15 -35.12
C MET A 1 -44.83 44.31 -34.30
N GLY A 2 -44.43 43.91 -33.08
CA GLY A 2 -45.30 43.12 -32.21
C GLY A 2 -46.45 43.98 -31.68
N GLU A 3 -47.62 43.38 -31.48
CA GLU A 3 -48.69 44.00 -30.71
C GLU A 3 -48.31 43.99 -29.22
N TYR A 4 -48.61 45.08 -28.51
CA TYR A 4 -48.33 45.23 -27.09
C TYR A 4 -49.64 45.46 -26.36
N ASP A 5 -49.85 44.70 -25.29
CA ASP A 5 -50.91 44.95 -24.31
C ASP A 5 -50.25 45.26 -22.96
N VAL A 6 -49.82 46.51 -22.80
CA VAL A 6 -49.07 46.99 -21.63
C VAL A 6 -49.63 48.35 -21.20
N PRO A 7 -49.84 48.60 -19.89
CA PRO A 7 -50.25 49.91 -19.41
C PRO A 7 -49.27 51.01 -19.82
N LEU A 8 -49.81 52.19 -20.12
CA LEU A 8 -49.04 53.39 -20.42
C LEU A 8 -49.12 54.36 -19.24
N VAL A 9 -47.97 54.81 -18.76
CA VAL A 9 -47.83 55.92 -17.83
C VAL A 9 -47.11 57.04 -18.59
N ASP A 10 -47.75 58.21 -18.71
CA ASP A 10 -47.26 59.35 -19.50
C ASP A 10 -46.91 59.00 -20.96
N GLY A 11 -47.68 58.08 -21.57
CA GLY A 11 -47.46 57.62 -22.95
C GLY A 11 -46.31 56.62 -23.12
N ILE A 12 -45.66 56.21 -22.01
CA ILE A 12 -44.55 55.25 -22.00
C ILE A 12 -45.03 53.94 -21.36
N ARG A 13 -44.67 52.79 -21.94
CA ARG A 13 -45.01 51.47 -21.39
C ARG A 13 -44.40 51.30 -19.99
N ASN A 14 -45.25 51.06 -19.00
CA ASN A 14 -44.83 50.91 -17.61
C ASN A 14 -45.80 49.98 -16.86
N GLY A 15 -45.26 48.96 -16.17
CA GLY A 15 -46.02 47.91 -15.50
C GLY A 15 -45.99 46.56 -16.23
N LYS A 16 -46.76 45.60 -15.73
CA LYS A 16 -46.86 44.25 -16.32
C LYS A 16 -47.76 44.26 -17.55
N GLY A 17 -47.41 43.48 -18.56
CA GLY A 17 -48.22 43.31 -19.76
C GLY A 17 -47.70 42.21 -20.68
N THR A 18 -48.15 42.22 -21.93
CA THR A 18 -47.75 41.24 -22.94
C THR A 18 -47.24 41.87 -24.23
N GLN A 19 -46.40 41.12 -24.94
CA GLN A 19 -45.95 41.44 -26.30
C GLN A 19 -46.10 40.20 -27.19
N THR A 20 -46.78 40.35 -28.33
CA THR A 20 -46.85 39.32 -29.37
C THR A 20 -45.60 39.36 -30.24
N LEU A 21 -44.94 38.21 -30.37
CA LEU A 21 -43.73 38.00 -31.18
C LEU A 21 -44.04 37.02 -32.30
N LYS A 22 -43.56 37.29 -33.52
CA LYS A 22 -43.73 36.38 -34.66
C LYS A 22 -42.38 35.80 -35.08
N LYS A 23 -42.29 34.47 -35.16
CA LYS A 23 -41.11 33.76 -35.67
C LYS A 23 -41.57 32.58 -36.51
N ASN A 24 -41.02 32.42 -37.71
CA ASN A 24 -41.35 31.31 -38.64
C ASN A 24 -42.85 31.14 -38.96
N GLY A 25 -43.65 32.21 -38.87
CA GLY A 25 -45.10 32.15 -39.09
C GLY A 25 -45.94 31.80 -37.86
N GLU A 26 -45.29 31.50 -36.73
CA GLU A 26 -45.94 31.22 -35.45
C GLU A 26 -45.94 32.47 -34.54
N GLU A 27 -46.96 32.58 -33.70
CA GLU A 27 -47.15 33.66 -32.74
C GLU A 27 -46.80 33.18 -31.32
N TYR A 28 -45.90 33.92 -30.66
CA TYR A 28 -45.47 33.70 -29.29
C TYR A 28 -45.91 34.89 -28.44
N THR A 29 -46.22 34.64 -27.17
CA THR A 29 -46.63 35.69 -26.22
C THR A 29 -45.58 35.85 -25.15
N LEU A 30 -44.97 37.04 -25.04
CA LEU A 30 -44.05 37.40 -23.97
C LEU A 30 -44.79 38.17 -22.88
N GLU A 31 -44.93 37.57 -21.70
CA GLU A 31 -45.36 38.23 -20.46
C GLU A 31 -44.14 38.82 -19.75
N CYS A 32 -44.14 40.11 -19.42
CA CYS A 32 -43.00 40.75 -18.75
C CYS A 32 -43.43 42.02 -17.98
N THR A 33 -42.48 42.66 -17.30
CA THR A 33 -42.66 44.00 -16.74
C THR A 33 -41.89 45.00 -17.59
N TRP A 34 -42.53 46.12 -17.91
CA TRP A 34 -41.89 47.27 -18.55
C TRP A 34 -41.64 48.35 -17.52
N GLU A 35 -40.46 48.95 -17.56
CA GLU A 35 -40.09 50.14 -16.81
C GLU A 35 -39.51 51.15 -17.78
N ASN A 36 -40.08 52.36 -17.83
CA ASN A 36 -39.67 53.42 -18.74
C ASN A 36 -39.56 52.98 -20.22
N GLY A 37 -40.49 52.13 -20.67
CA GLY A 37 -40.56 51.69 -22.06
C GLY A 37 -39.72 50.46 -22.39
N LYS A 38 -38.88 49.99 -21.47
CA LYS A 38 -37.98 48.84 -21.63
C LYS A 38 -38.37 47.66 -20.75
N LYS A 39 -38.11 46.44 -21.20
CA LYS A 39 -38.33 45.21 -20.42
C LYS A 39 -37.33 45.14 -19.27
N ASN A 40 -37.84 44.88 -18.07
CA ASN A 40 -37.05 44.69 -16.86
C ASN A 40 -37.68 43.60 -15.98
N GLY A 41 -36.83 42.83 -15.32
CA GLY A 41 -37.23 41.72 -14.45
C GLY A 41 -37.63 40.46 -15.21
N GLU A 42 -38.40 39.61 -14.56
CA GLU A 42 -38.79 38.31 -15.09
C GLU A 42 -39.70 38.45 -16.33
N GLY A 43 -39.38 37.69 -17.38
CA GLY A 43 -40.18 37.54 -18.59
C GLY A 43 -40.45 36.07 -18.90
N ILE A 44 -41.69 35.75 -19.23
CA ILE A 44 -42.15 34.41 -19.58
C ILE A 44 -42.57 34.43 -21.05
N LEU A 45 -41.91 33.62 -21.88
CA LEU A 45 -42.30 33.43 -23.27
C LEU A 45 -43.15 32.16 -23.39
N LEU A 46 -44.36 32.32 -23.90
CA LEU A 46 -45.30 31.24 -24.20
C LEU A 46 -45.28 30.93 -25.71
N ASP A 47 -45.35 29.66 -26.05
CA ASP A 47 -45.50 29.15 -27.41
C ASP A 47 -46.94 29.35 -27.95
N PRO A 48 -47.23 29.01 -29.22
CA PRO A 48 -48.57 29.13 -29.80
C PRO A 48 -49.65 28.30 -29.08
N ASN A 49 -49.24 27.26 -28.35
CA ASN A 49 -50.12 26.41 -27.55
C ASN A 49 -50.22 26.89 -26.09
N THR A 50 -49.73 28.10 -25.78
CA THR A 50 -49.69 28.70 -24.44
C THR A 50 -48.81 27.95 -23.44
N ILE A 51 -47.92 27.08 -23.93
CA ILE A 51 -46.95 26.35 -23.12
C ILE A 51 -45.70 27.21 -22.95
N MET A 52 -45.16 27.26 -21.74
CA MET A 52 -43.93 27.99 -21.46
C MET A 52 -42.77 27.45 -22.30
N ALA A 53 -42.17 28.33 -23.11
CA ALA A 53 -41.00 28.05 -23.94
C ALA A 53 -39.72 28.62 -23.33
N MET A 54 -39.79 29.78 -22.69
CA MET A 54 -38.64 30.39 -22.02
C MET A 54 -39.07 31.13 -20.76
N LYS A 55 -38.18 31.15 -19.76
CA LYS A 55 -38.26 32.02 -18.59
C LYS A 55 -36.95 32.78 -18.49
N LEU A 56 -36.96 34.09 -18.66
CA LEU A 56 -35.76 34.92 -18.79
C LEU A 56 -35.81 36.07 -17.79
N ASN A 57 -34.64 36.65 -17.50
CA ASN A 57 -34.55 37.90 -16.76
C ASN A 57 -34.04 39.01 -17.68
N PHE A 58 -34.73 40.15 -17.69
CA PHE A 58 -34.42 41.29 -18.52
C PHE A 58 -33.85 42.44 -17.69
N LYS A 59 -32.89 43.15 -18.29
CA LYS A 59 -32.41 44.43 -17.83
C LYS A 59 -32.23 45.33 -19.05
N ASP A 60 -32.98 46.43 -19.10
CA ASP A 60 -32.96 47.37 -20.22
C ASP A 60 -33.14 46.69 -21.60
N ASP A 61 -34.20 45.87 -21.76
CA ASP A 61 -34.51 45.06 -22.95
C ASP A 61 -33.55 43.89 -23.25
N LEU A 62 -32.40 43.80 -22.59
CA LEU A 62 -31.42 42.73 -22.78
C LEU A 62 -31.62 41.61 -21.75
N VAL A 63 -31.53 40.36 -22.22
CA VAL A 63 -31.55 39.19 -21.34
C VAL A 63 -30.25 39.13 -20.55
N ASN A 64 -30.36 39.24 -19.23
CA ASN A 64 -29.22 39.25 -18.31
C ASN A 64 -29.61 38.57 -16.99
N GLY A 65 -28.73 37.69 -16.51
CA GLY A 65 -28.96 36.91 -15.29
C GLY A 65 -29.45 35.50 -15.60
N GLU A 66 -30.15 34.88 -14.64
CA GLU A 66 -30.63 33.51 -14.79
C GLU A 66 -31.77 33.41 -15.82
N GLY A 67 -31.73 32.37 -16.64
CA GLY A 67 -32.76 32.03 -17.61
C GLY A 67 -32.91 30.53 -17.78
N SER A 68 -34.09 30.11 -18.23
CA SER A 68 -34.45 28.71 -18.47
C SER A 68 -35.16 28.56 -19.82
N LEU A 69 -34.86 27.46 -20.51
CA LEU A 69 -35.49 27.08 -21.78
C LEU A 69 -36.31 25.81 -21.56
N PHE A 70 -37.43 25.73 -22.28
CA PHE A 70 -38.37 24.63 -22.22
C PHE A 70 -38.74 24.18 -23.62
N GLU A 71 -38.90 22.88 -23.80
CA GLU A 71 -39.43 22.27 -25.02
C GLU A 71 -40.61 21.38 -24.65
N ASN A 72 -41.78 21.68 -25.21
CA ASN A 72 -43.06 21.02 -24.87
C ASN A 72 -43.34 21.01 -23.34
N GLY A 73 -42.96 22.09 -22.64
CA GLY A 73 -43.13 22.25 -21.20
C GLY A 73 -42.08 21.53 -20.34
N GLN A 74 -41.15 20.78 -20.92
CA GLN A 74 -40.04 20.16 -20.20
C GLN A 74 -38.82 21.08 -20.20
N LEU A 75 -38.17 21.23 -19.04
CA LEU A 75 -36.93 22.00 -18.92
C LEU A 75 -35.85 21.36 -19.78
N THR A 76 -35.22 22.13 -20.66
CA THR A 76 -34.09 21.69 -21.52
C THR A 76 -32.79 22.41 -21.18
N PHE A 77 -32.87 23.62 -20.62
CA PHE A 77 -31.69 24.35 -20.16
C PHE A 77 -32.02 25.27 -18.99
N ARG A 78 -31.07 25.45 -18.08
CA ARG A 78 -31.06 26.51 -17.07
C ARG A 78 -29.65 27.03 -16.88
N GLY A 79 -29.45 28.35 -16.89
CA GLY A 79 -28.12 28.92 -16.68
C GLY A 79 -28.11 30.43 -16.71
N ASN A 80 -26.90 31.00 -16.68
CA ASN A 80 -26.71 32.44 -16.77
C ASN A 80 -26.69 32.92 -18.23
N TRP A 81 -27.12 34.16 -18.39
CA TRP A 81 -27.18 34.86 -19.66
C TRP A 81 -26.54 36.25 -19.51
N THR A 82 -25.87 36.70 -20.56
CA THR A 82 -25.38 38.07 -20.68
C THR A 82 -25.64 38.56 -22.10
N ASN A 83 -26.29 39.71 -22.23
CA ASN A 83 -26.62 40.32 -23.52
C ASN A 83 -27.34 39.39 -24.51
N GLY A 84 -28.18 38.47 -24.03
CA GLY A 84 -28.92 37.54 -24.89
C GLY A 84 -28.25 36.21 -25.19
N GLU A 85 -27.02 35.98 -24.72
CA GLU A 85 -26.27 34.75 -24.97
C GLU A 85 -26.03 33.98 -23.66
N ARG A 86 -26.03 32.64 -23.71
CA ARG A 86 -25.67 31.80 -22.56
C ARG A 86 -24.20 32.01 -22.20
N CYS A 87 -23.94 32.20 -20.91
CA CYS A 87 -22.61 32.42 -20.38
C CYS A 87 -22.48 31.86 -18.96
N GLY A 88 -21.24 31.67 -18.48
CA GLY A 88 -21.00 31.16 -17.13
C GLY A 88 -21.64 29.80 -16.88
N LYS A 89 -22.05 29.51 -15.65
CA LYS A 89 -22.64 28.20 -15.31
C LYS A 89 -23.99 27.96 -15.96
N GLY A 90 -24.19 26.76 -16.51
CA GLY A 90 -25.44 26.28 -17.08
C GLY A 90 -25.57 24.76 -17.04
N GLU A 91 -26.81 24.29 -17.08
CA GLU A 91 -27.24 22.91 -17.01
C GLU A 91 -28.17 22.60 -18.19
N GLU A 92 -27.93 21.49 -18.90
CA GLU A 92 -28.81 20.99 -19.96
C GLU A 92 -29.54 19.74 -19.51
N PHE A 93 -30.77 19.60 -19.99
CA PHE A 93 -31.66 18.51 -19.64
C PHE A 93 -32.27 17.88 -20.90
N SER A 94 -32.45 16.56 -20.88
CA SER A 94 -33.16 15.80 -21.92
C SER A 94 -34.11 14.81 -21.25
N GLY A 95 -35.39 14.85 -21.62
CA GLY A 95 -36.42 14.00 -20.99
C GLY A 95 -36.53 14.19 -19.46
N GLY A 96 -36.20 15.39 -18.96
CA GLY A 96 -36.16 15.70 -17.53
C GLY A 96 -34.90 15.22 -16.78
N LYS A 97 -33.94 14.58 -17.45
CA LYS A 97 -32.66 14.15 -16.87
C LYS A 97 -31.55 15.16 -17.18
N LEU A 98 -30.67 15.42 -16.22
CA LEU A 98 -29.48 16.26 -16.42
C LEU A 98 -28.50 15.54 -17.34
N VAL A 99 -28.21 16.12 -18.51
CA VAL A 99 -27.26 15.55 -19.48
C VAL A 99 -25.94 16.30 -19.49
N PHE A 100 -25.91 17.57 -19.10
CA PHE A 100 -24.68 18.36 -19.02
C PHE A 100 -24.76 19.40 -17.90
N SER A 101 -23.65 19.58 -17.17
CA SER A 101 -23.47 20.67 -16.20
C SER A 101 -22.09 21.28 -16.38
N GLY A 102 -22.01 22.57 -16.69
CA GLY A 102 -20.73 23.20 -16.98
C GLY A 102 -20.81 24.68 -17.32
N ASN A 103 -19.71 25.21 -17.83
CA ASN A 103 -19.60 26.60 -18.21
C ASN A 103 -19.93 26.84 -19.69
N TYR A 104 -20.39 28.05 -19.98
CA TYR A 104 -20.71 28.56 -21.31
C TYR A 104 -19.99 29.86 -21.60
N GLU A 105 -19.69 30.07 -22.86
CA GLU A 105 -19.22 31.32 -23.42
C GLU A 105 -19.83 31.48 -24.81
N HIS A 106 -20.51 32.61 -25.08
CA HIS A 106 -21.15 32.91 -26.36
C HIS A 106 -21.99 31.74 -26.91
N ASP A 107 -22.92 31.24 -26.09
CA ASP A 107 -23.82 30.12 -26.41
C ASP A 107 -23.16 28.74 -26.63
N LYS A 108 -21.86 28.61 -26.40
CA LYS A 108 -21.16 27.33 -26.53
C LYS A 108 -20.66 26.84 -25.17
N ARG A 109 -20.65 25.52 -24.97
CA ARG A 109 -19.97 24.90 -23.82
C ARG A 109 -18.50 25.28 -23.87
N ASN A 110 -18.00 25.96 -22.84
CA ASN A 110 -16.65 26.47 -22.80
C ASN A 110 -16.14 26.54 -21.36
N GLY A 111 -14.96 25.98 -21.09
CA GLY A 111 -14.40 25.80 -19.76
C GLY A 111 -14.79 24.46 -19.13
N TYR A 112 -14.71 24.36 -17.81
CA TYR A 112 -15.01 23.11 -17.09
C TYR A 112 -16.47 22.68 -17.23
N GLY A 113 -16.71 21.39 -17.47
CA GLY A 113 -18.04 20.79 -17.50
C GLY A 113 -18.04 19.26 -17.46
N ILE A 114 -19.18 18.71 -17.07
CA ILE A 114 -19.47 17.28 -16.93
C ILE A 114 -20.64 16.93 -17.86
N LEU A 115 -20.47 15.87 -18.63
CA LEU A 115 -21.47 15.25 -19.49
C LEU A 115 -21.88 13.91 -18.88
N TYR A 116 -23.19 13.66 -18.81
CA TYR A 116 -23.78 12.47 -18.21
C TYR A 116 -24.48 11.61 -19.26
N ASP A 117 -24.58 10.32 -18.99
CA ASP A 117 -25.47 9.40 -19.73
C ASP A 117 -26.90 9.36 -19.14
N ASP A 118 -27.72 8.44 -19.66
CA ASP A 118 -29.11 8.22 -19.24
C ASP A 118 -29.24 7.62 -17.83
N GLU A 119 -28.18 7.00 -17.31
CA GLU A 119 -28.10 6.43 -15.95
C GLU A 119 -27.56 7.44 -14.94
N HIS A 120 -27.22 8.66 -15.41
CA HIS A 120 -26.60 9.74 -14.64
C HIS A 120 -25.15 9.47 -14.23
N GLU A 121 -24.45 8.64 -15.00
CA GLU A 121 -23.02 8.41 -14.85
C GLU A 121 -22.21 9.40 -15.72
N PRO A 122 -21.11 9.98 -15.20
CA PRO A 122 -20.30 10.92 -15.94
C PRO A 122 -19.54 10.20 -17.07
N ILE A 123 -19.90 10.50 -18.32
CA ILE A 123 -19.22 9.96 -19.51
C ILE A 123 -18.09 10.85 -20.02
N PHE A 124 -18.04 12.10 -19.57
CA PHE A 124 -16.90 12.99 -19.74
C PHE A 124 -16.92 14.08 -18.68
N GLU A 125 -15.77 14.34 -18.09
CA GLU A 125 -15.54 15.49 -17.22
C GLU A 125 -14.23 16.12 -17.63
N GLY A 126 -14.21 17.43 -17.85
CA GLY A 126 -13.02 18.09 -18.36
C GLY A 126 -13.27 19.49 -18.90
N ILE A 127 -12.32 19.96 -19.69
CA ILE A 127 -12.43 21.23 -20.41
C ILE A 127 -13.25 21.03 -21.68
N TRP A 128 -14.11 22.00 -21.96
CA TRP A 128 -14.82 22.19 -23.20
C TRP A 128 -14.27 23.43 -23.91
N VAL A 129 -14.13 23.37 -25.23
CA VAL A 129 -13.69 24.50 -26.06
C VAL A 129 -14.63 24.59 -27.24
N ASP A 130 -15.33 25.71 -27.37
CA ASP A 130 -16.25 25.97 -28.49
C ASP A 130 -17.31 24.86 -28.73
N GLY A 131 -17.78 24.21 -27.67
CA GLY A 131 -18.77 23.12 -27.75
C GLY A 131 -18.18 21.72 -27.87
N GLU A 132 -16.87 21.60 -28.11
CA GLU A 132 -16.17 20.32 -28.26
C GLU A 132 -15.40 19.93 -27.00
N LYS A 133 -15.13 18.63 -26.83
CA LYS A 133 -14.27 18.12 -25.74
C LYS A 133 -12.84 18.63 -25.94
N GLY A 134 -12.30 19.29 -24.92
CA GLY A 134 -10.94 19.79 -24.89
C GLY A 134 -9.90 18.71 -24.58
N LEU A 135 -8.65 19.14 -24.47
CA LEU A 135 -7.49 18.26 -24.26
C LEU A 135 -7.28 17.82 -22.80
N VAL A 136 -8.08 18.36 -21.88
CA VAL A 136 -7.98 18.07 -20.44
C VAL A 136 -9.24 17.34 -20.01
N SER A 137 -9.06 16.15 -19.44
CA SER A 137 -10.11 15.32 -18.85
C SER A 137 -9.81 14.97 -17.41
N ILE A 138 -10.85 14.62 -16.66
CA ILE A 138 -10.75 13.95 -15.38
C ILE A 138 -11.18 12.49 -15.59
N GLU A 139 -10.31 11.56 -15.18
CA GLU A 139 -10.51 10.13 -15.35
C GLU A 139 -10.34 9.41 -14.01
N GLU A 140 -11.11 8.35 -13.80
CA GLU A 140 -11.09 7.54 -12.59
C GLU A 140 -10.40 6.20 -12.88
N ASP A 141 -9.45 5.81 -12.03
CA ASP A 141 -8.78 4.51 -12.15
C ASP A 141 -9.60 3.37 -11.51
N GLU A 142 -9.15 2.11 -11.68
CA GLU A 142 -9.81 0.92 -11.12
C GLU A 142 -9.97 0.93 -9.58
N LYS A 143 -9.28 1.82 -8.87
CA LYS A 143 -9.32 1.96 -7.41
C LYS A 143 -10.24 3.10 -6.97
N GLY A 144 -10.82 3.84 -7.91
CA GLY A 144 -11.62 5.03 -7.65
C GLY A 144 -10.78 6.30 -7.46
N ASP A 145 -9.48 6.28 -7.76
CA ASP A 145 -8.64 7.46 -7.68
C ASP A 145 -8.80 8.30 -8.95
N ARG A 146 -9.38 9.49 -8.79
CA ARG A 146 -9.60 10.44 -9.88
C ARG A 146 -8.34 11.26 -10.17
N LYS A 147 -7.99 11.38 -11.45
CA LYS A 147 -6.82 12.11 -11.94
C LYS A 147 -7.20 13.04 -13.07
N MET A 148 -6.57 14.21 -13.09
CA MET A 148 -6.57 15.07 -14.26
C MET A 148 -5.54 14.55 -15.25
N ILE A 149 -5.96 14.43 -16.51
CA ILE A 149 -5.13 14.04 -17.64
C ILE A 149 -5.17 15.16 -18.67
N GLU A 150 -4.00 15.66 -19.03
CA GLU A 150 -3.83 16.66 -20.09
C GLU A 150 -3.09 16.00 -21.24
N ARG A 151 -3.65 16.12 -22.44
CA ARG A 151 -3.08 15.61 -23.69
C ARG A 151 -2.65 16.76 -24.59
N ASP A 152 -1.81 16.46 -25.55
CA ASP A 152 -1.58 17.36 -26.68
C ASP A 152 -2.60 17.13 -27.81
N ILE A 153 -2.44 17.89 -28.91
CA ILE A 153 -3.29 17.82 -30.09
C ILE A 153 -3.22 16.47 -30.84
N GLU A 154 -2.16 15.67 -30.61
CA GLU A 154 -1.99 14.34 -31.21
C GLU A 154 -2.54 13.25 -30.29
N GLY A 155 -2.94 13.60 -29.07
CA GLY A 155 -3.51 12.70 -28.07
C GLY A 155 -2.48 12.14 -27.08
N HIS A 156 -1.20 12.55 -27.18
CA HIS A 156 -0.17 12.08 -26.26
C HIS A 156 -0.32 12.72 -24.89
N ILE A 157 -0.05 11.95 -23.84
CA ILE A 157 -0.19 12.42 -22.46
C ILE A 157 0.94 13.38 -22.11
N ARG A 158 0.59 14.56 -21.57
CA ARG A 158 1.53 15.61 -21.13
C ARG A 158 1.53 15.84 -19.64
N TYR A 159 0.40 15.56 -18.98
CA TYR A 159 0.31 15.59 -17.52
C TYR A 159 -0.70 14.57 -17.01
N ILE A 160 -0.35 13.91 -15.90
CA ILE A 160 -1.28 13.13 -15.08
C ILE A 160 -1.08 13.53 -13.63
N GLY A 161 -2.14 13.91 -12.92
CA GLY A 161 -1.99 14.26 -11.52
C GLY A 161 -3.26 14.64 -10.79
N GLY A 162 -3.07 15.17 -9.59
CA GLY A 162 -4.16 15.76 -8.83
C GLY A 162 -4.63 17.09 -9.45
N PHE A 163 -5.82 17.49 -9.02
CA PHE A 163 -6.48 18.71 -9.45
C PHE A 163 -7.31 19.27 -8.30
N LEU A 164 -7.57 20.57 -8.35
CA LEU A 164 -8.46 21.26 -7.43
C LEU A 164 -9.90 20.88 -7.77
N LYS A 165 -10.66 20.44 -6.76
CA LYS A 165 -12.03 19.95 -6.91
C LYS A 165 -12.90 20.92 -7.72
N ASP A 166 -13.73 20.36 -8.61
CA ASP A 166 -14.67 21.10 -9.48
C ASP A 166 -13.99 22.06 -10.48
N THR A 167 -12.71 21.80 -10.77
CA THR A 167 -11.90 22.52 -11.74
C THR A 167 -10.95 21.55 -12.46
N VAL A 168 -10.10 22.07 -13.35
CA VAL A 168 -8.94 21.36 -13.91
C VAL A 168 -7.62 22.06 -13.56
N VAL A 169 -7.60 22.77 -12.43
CA VAL A 169 -6.38 23.43 -11.96
C VAL A 169 -5.51 22.38 -11.28
N ARG A 170 -4.26 22.22 -11.73
CA ARG A 170 -3.32 21.25 -11.14
C ARG A 170 -3.16 21.51 -9.64
N ASP A 171 -3.40 20.50 -8.82
CA ASP A 171 -3.27 20.60 -7.36
C ASP A 171 -2.84 19.26 -6.79
N GLY A 172 -1.99 19.27 -5.76
CA GLY A 172 -1.44 18.02 -5.24
C GLY A 172 -0.29 17.51 -6.10
N GLN A 173 -0.08 16.19 -6.16
CA GLN A 173 1.06 15.62 -6.87
C GLN A 173 0.69 15.29 -8.32
N GLY A 174 1.57 15.60 -9.27
CA GLY A 174 1.40 15.25 -10.68
C GLY A 174 2.72 14.98 -11.38
N VAL A 175 2.63 14.26 -12.49
CA VAL A 175 3.75 13.86 -13.36
C VAL A 175 3.58 14.60 -14.69
N THR A 176 4.67 15.17 -15.20
CA THR A 176 4.72 15.74 -16.55
C THR A 176 5.55 14.85 -17.47
N TYR A 177 5.23 14.88 -18.75
CA TYR A 177 5.79 13.98 -19.76
C TYR A 177 6.35 14.75 -20.95
N ASP A 178 7.37 14.17 -21.61
CA ASP A 178 7.93 14.69 -22.86
C ASP A 178 7.09 14.29 -24.09
N GLU A 179 7.59 14.58 -25.29
CA GLU A 179 6.93 14.25 -26.57
C GLU A 179 6.87 12.76 -26.87
N SER A 180 7.66 11.95 -26.18
CA SER A 180 7.67 10.49 -26.31
C SER A 180 7.01 9.80 -25.12
N GLU A 181 6.23 10.53 -24.33
CA GLU A 181 5.58 10.08 -23.09
C GLU A 181 6.55 9.50 -22.04
N ASN A 182 7.82 9.93 -22.05
CA ASN A 182 8.72 9.65 -20.94
C ASN A 182 8.45 10.65 -19.82
N PRO A 183 8.43 10.20 -18.55
CA PRO A 183 8.25 11.10 -17.43
C PRO A 183 9.43 12.09 -17.35
N LEU A 184 9.14 13.37 -17.20
CA LEU A 184 10.12 14.46 -17.09
C LEU A 184 10.31 14.89 -15.63
N LYS A 185 9.21 15.16 -14.93
CA LYS A 185 9.22 15.61 -13.54
C LYS A 185 8.02 15.08 -12.79
N ILE A 186 8.19 14.89 -11.48
CA ILE A 186 7.09 14.80 -10.53
C ILE A 186 7.12 16.04 -9.67
N CYS A 187 6.02 16.78 -9.64
CA CYS A 187 5.90 18.03 -8.91
C CYS A 187 4.76 17.97 -7.91
N LYS A 188 4.85 18.82 -6.88
CA LYS A 188 3.74 19.18 -6.01
C LYS A 188 3.22 20.55 -6.47
N TYR A 189 1.92 20.61 -6.76
CA TYR A 189 1.19 21.81 -7.14
C TYR A 189 0.30 22.26 -5.99
N ARG A 190 0.09 23.58 -5.93
CA ARG A 190 -0.90 24.23 -5.08
C ARG A 190 -1.65 25.24 -5.95
N GLU A 191 -2.92 24.99 -6.20
CA GLU A 191 -3.80 25.89 -6.96
C GLU A 191 -3.17 26.34 -8.30
N GLY A 192 -2.60 25.39 -9.05
CA GLY A 192 -2.00 25.62 -10.38
C GLY A 192 -0.54 26.08 -10.34
N THR A 193 -0.03 26.49 -9.18
CA THR A 193 1.37 26.90 -9.02
C THR A 193 2.23 25.69 -8.68
N GLU A 194 3.35 25.51 -9.39
CA GLU A 194 4.37 24.51 -9.03
C GLU A 194 5.03 24.94 -7.71
N GLU A 195 4.70 24.25 -6.62
CA GLU A 195 5.22 24.54 -5.28
C GLU A 195 6.64 23.99 -5.11
N ARG A 196 6.87 22.76 -5.59
CA ARG A 196 8.20 22.14 -5.62
C ARG A 196 8.30 20.97 -6.59
N VAL A 197 9.50 20.75 -7.09
CA VAL A 197 9.90 19.53 -7.79
C VAL A 197 10.23 18.44 -6.77
N LEU A 198 9.60 17.27 -6.88
CA LEU A 198 9.88 16.09 -6.06
C LEU A 198 10.93 15.20 -6.72
N LYS A 199 10.79 14.99 -8.04
CA LYS A 199 11.66 14.15 -8.83
C LYS A 199 11.87 14.73 -10.22
N GLU A 200 13.05 14.55 -10.76
CA GLU A 200 13.43 14.96 -12.11
C GLU A 200 14.10 13.79 -12.82
N PHE A 201 13.62 13.44 -14.00
CA PHE A 201 14.12 12.30 -14.77
C PHE A 201 15.11 12.76 -15.83
N LYS A 202 16.20 12.01 -16.00
CA LYS A 202 17.30 12.29 -16.93
C LYS A 202 17.66 11.00 -17.67
N GLY A 203 16.76 10.56 -18.54
CA GLY A 203 16.88 9.28 -19.24
C GLY A 203 16.83 8.11 -18.26
N LYS A 204 17.95 7.40 -18.09
CA LYS A 204 18.04 6.24 -17.19
C LYS A 204 18.25 6.60 -15.71
N THR A 205 18.47 7.88 -15.40
CA THR A 205 18.68 8.34 -14.03
C THR A 205 17.57 9.26 -13.55
N ILE A 206 17.46 9.41 -12.23
CA ILE A 206 16.51 10.27 -11.54
C ILE A 206 17.25 11.11 -10.49
N VAL A 207 16.78 12.33 -10.28
CA VAL A 207 17.13 13.16 -9.13
C VAL A 207 15.90 13.25 -8.23
N ILE A 208 16.05 12.96 -6.94
CA ILE A 208 14.98 13.06 -5.94
C ILE A 208 15.34 14.19 -4.97
N TYR A 209 14.36 15.02 -4.63
CA TYR A 209 14.52 16.21 -3.79
C TYR A 209 13.76 16.09 -2.47
N ASP A 210 14.30 16.68 -1.39
CA ASP A 210 13.62 16.81 -0.10
C ASP A 210 12.57 17.93 -0.11
N ALA A 211 11.95 18.14 1.05
CA ALA A 211 10.94 19.18 1.22
C ALA A 211 11.48 20.61 1.08
N GLN A 212 12.79 20.81 1.21
CA GLN A 212 13.49 22.08 1.07
C GLN A 212 14.07 22.26 -0.35
N GLY A 213 13.83 21.30 -1.26
CA GLY A 213 14.35 21.34 -2.63
C GLY A 213 15.83 20.97 -2.74
N LYS A 214 16.45 20.40 -1.70
CA LYS A 214 17.82 19.87 -1.79
C LYS A 214 17.78 18.46 -2.34
N LYS A 215 18.82 18.09 -3.10
CA LYS A 215 18.97 16.71 -3.58
C LYS A 215 19.07 15.74 -2.40
N CYS A 216 18.36 14.62 -2.52
CA CYS A 216 18.45 13.45 -1.65
C CYS A 216 19.09 12.26 -2.37
N TYR A 217 18.85 12.15 -3.67
CA TYR A 217 19.34 11.05 -4.49
C TYR A 217 19.58 11.53 -5.92
N GLU A 218 20.62 10.98 -6.54
CA GLU A 218 20.89 11.10 -7.98
C GLU A 218 21.50 9.79 -8.48
N GLY A 219 20.83 9.10 -9.40
CA GLY A 219 21.28 7.80 -9.89
C GLY A 219 20.24 7.06 -10.69
N GLU A 220 20.55 5.81 -11.03
CA GLU A 220 19.63 4.91 -11.73
C GLU A 220 18.37 4.61 -10.89
N TYR A 221 17.28 4.26 -11.56
CA TYR A 221 16.03 3.98 -10.88
C TYR A 221 15.30 2.80 -11.54
N LYS A 222 14.43 2.17 -10.77
CA LYS A 222 13.55 1.12 -11.28
C LYS A 222 12.21 1.73 -11.65
N GLN A 223 11.75 1.51 -12.88
CA GLN A 223 10.35 1.76 -13.22
C GLN A 223 9.46 0.73 -12.52
N ASP A 224 8.39 1.19 -11.87
CA ASP A 224 7.37 0.33 -11.28
C ASP A 224 5.96 0.82 -11.64
N SER A 225 4.99 -0.10 -11.63
CA SER A 225 3.59 0.19 -11.95
C SER A 225 2.90 1.12 -10.95
N ARG A 226 3.57 1.45 -9.84
CA ARG A 226 3.06 2.34 -8.79
C ARG A 226 3.64 3.76 -8.89
N HIS A 227 4.44 4.03 -9.93
CA HIS A 227 5.10 5.33 -10.16
C HIS A 227 5.89 5.83 -8.95
N THR A 228 6.51 4.91 -8.19
CA THR A 228 7.33 5.22 -7.01
C THR A 228 8.78 5.48 -7.38
N TYR A 229 9.28 4.91 -8.49
CA TYR A 229 10.63 5.14 -9.03
C TYR A 229 11.76 5.02 -7.98
N PRO A 230 11.89 3.88 -7.29
CA PRO A 230 12.87 3.74 -6.24
C PRO A 230 14.30 3.71 -6.82
N PRO A 231 15.30 4.25 -6.09
CA PRO A 231 16.73 4.07 -6.38
C PRO A 231 17.07 2.62 -6.71
N HIS A 232 17.76 2.37 -7.83
CA HIS A 232 18.13 1.03 -8.24
C HIS A 232 19.29 1.08 -9.23
N GLY A 233 20.31 0.23 -9.07
CA GLY A 233 21.56 0.36 -9.84
C GLY A 233 22.52 1.35 -9.18
N GLN A 234 23.37 2.02 -9.93
CA GLN A 234 24.36 2.93 -9.36
C GLN A 234 23.75 4.30 -9.01
N GLY A 235 24.12 4.86 -7.86
CA GLY A 235 23.63 6.16 -7.45
C GLY A 235 24.41 6.84 -6.33
N ARG A 236 23.96 8.04 -6.00
CA ARG A 236 24.53 8.93 -5.00
C ARG A 236 23.42 9.43 -4.08
N GLN A 237 23.61 9.28 -2.77
CA GLN A 237 22.70 9.77 -1.75
C GLN A 237 23.25 11.01 -1.08
N PHE A 238 22.36 11.93 -0.76
CA PHE A 238 22.66 13.22 -0.14
C PHE A 238 21.77 13.44 1.07
N VAL A 239 22.32 14.07 2.11
CA VAL A 239 21.57 14.53 3.30
C VAL A 239 21.90 16.00 3.50
N ASN A 240 20.88 16.86 3.54
CA ASN A 240 21.01 18.30 3.65
C ASN A 240 21.92 18.95 2.57
N GLY A 241 22.12 18.27 1.44
CA GLY A 241 23.00 18.70 0.34
C GLY A 241 24.41 18.09 0.38
N SER A 242 24.81 17.43 1.47
CA SER A 242 26.10 16.73 1.57
C SER A 242 25.99 15.31 1.06
N LEU A 243 26.94 14.88 0.21
CA LEU A 243 27.05 13.49 -0.23
C LEU A 243 27.34 12.60 0.98
N VAL A 244 26.47 11.63 1.24
CA VAL A 244 26.65 10.66 2.35
C VAL A 244 26.94 9.25 1.88
N TYR A 245 26.59 8.94 0.63
CA TYR A 245 26.87 7.63 0.04
C TYR A 245 26.93 7.68 -1.49
N MET A 246 27.76 6.82 -2.07
CA MET A 246 27.79 6.53 -3.49
C MET A 246 28.07 5.04 -3.70
N GLY A 247 27.27 4.38 -4.52
CA GLY A 247 27.40 2.94 -4.76
C GLY A 247 26.12 2.35 -5.34
N ALA A 248 25.99 1.04 -5.25
CA ALA A 248 24.83 0.34 -5.75
C ALA A 248 23.61 0.48 -4.81
N PHE A 249 22.44 0.48 -5.43
CA PHE A 249 21.13 0.53 -4.79
C PHE A 249 20.25 -0.59 -5.32
N VAL A 250 19.41 -1.15 -4.46
CA VAL A 250 18.33 -2.06 -4.86
C VAL A 250 17.04 -1.64 -4.17
N ASN A 251 16.09 -1.13 -4.97
CA ASN A 251 14.76 -0.71 -4.51
C ASN A 251 14.79 0.30 -3.36
N GLY A 252 15.68 1.29 -3.41
CA GLY A 252 15.80 2.35 -2.40
C GLY A 252 16.93 2.14 -1.41
N HIS A 253 17.46 0.92 -1.27
CA HIS A 253 18.45 0.61 -0.25
C HIS A 253 19.85 0.48 -0.81
N ARG A 254 20.86 0.94 -0.07
CA ARG A 254 22.28 0.73 -0.39
C ARG A 254 22.59 -0.77 -0.37
N GLN A 255 23.22 -1.26 -1.43
CA GLN A 255 23.45 -2.67 -1.68
C GLN A 255 24.75 -2.88 -2.46
N GLY A 256 25.43 -4.01 -2.26
CA GLY A 256 26.67 -4.35 -2.95
C GLY A 256 27.80 -3.34 -2.65
N GLN A 257 28.69 -3.15 -3.60
CA GLN A 257 29.85 -2.28 -3.40
C GLN A 257 29.45 -0.79 -3.31
N GLY A 258 29.99 -0.10 -2.31
CA GLY A 258 29.72 1.32 -2.11
C GLY A 258 30.62 2.00 -1.10
N LYS A 259 30.46 3.33 -1.02
CA LYS A 259 31.27 4.22 -0.21
C LYS A 259 30.39 5.21 0.54
N SER A 260 30.49 5.27 1.87
CA SER A 260 29.89 6.34 2.68
C SER A 260 30.88 7.43 3.04
N PHE A 261 30.35 8.58 3.44
CA PHE A 261 31.12 9.79 3.72
C PHE A 261 30.65 10.47 5.00
N TYR A 262 31.60 11.06 5.71
CA TYR A 262 31.35 11.99 6.80
C TYR A 262 30.84 13.35 6.27
N PRO A 263 30.28 14.21 7.15
CA PRO A 263 29.88 15.57 6.76
C PRO A 263 31.02 16.42 6.18
N ASN A 264 32.28 16.13 6.55
CA ASN A 264 33.49 16.78 6.03
C ASN A 264 33.94 16.24 4.65
N HIS A 265 33.16 15.34 4.05
CA HIS A 265 33.43 14.67 2.77
C HIS A 265 34.57 13.63 2.78
N THR A 266 35.18 13.36 3.93
CA THR A 266 36.09 12.23 4.09
C THR A 266 35.31 10.93 3.97
N ALA A 267 35.94 9.92 3.36
CA ALA A 267 35.39 8.59 3.26
C ALA A 267 35.24 7.98 4.65
N GLN A 268 34.06 7.49 5.00
CA GLN A 268 33.81 6.83 6.28
C GLN A 268 33.98 5.31 6.14
N TYR A 269 33.35 4.73 5.12
CA TYR A 269 33.43 3.30 4.87
C TYR A 269 33.47 3.04 3.36
N ILE A 270 34.29 2.07 2.95
CA ILE A 270 34.40 1.57 1.58
C ILE A 270 34.30 0.06 1.64
N GLY A 271 33.31 -0.53 0.99
CA GLY A 271 33.17 -1.99 0.99
C GLY A 271 31.80 -2.45 0.57
N ASP A 272 31.46 -3.66 0.99
CA ASP A 272 30.15 -4.25 0.76
C ASP A 272 29.09 -3.59 1.66
N TRP A 273 27.94 -3.33 1.05
CA TRP A 273 26.73 -2.78 1.63
C TRP A 273 25.57 -3.73 1.43
N MET A 274 24.63 -3.66 2.36
CA MET A 274 23.46 -4.50 2.35
C MET A 274 22.35 -3.84 3.14
N ASN A 275 21.24 -3.54 2.46
CA ASN A 275 20.07 -2.89 3.05
C ASN A 275 20.44 -1.69 3.95
N ASP A 276 21.23 -0.76 3.40
CA ASP A 276 21.67 0.44 4.12
C ASP A 276 22.68 0.20 5.25
N MET A 277 23.30 -0.98 5.35
CA MET A 277 24.32 -1.27 6.36
C MET A 277 25.62 -1.75 5.72
N ALA A 278 26.75 -1.40 6.30
CA ALA A 278 28.03 -1.99 5.94
C ALA A 278 28.01 -3.48 6.34
N ASN A 279 28.20 -4.36 5.36
CA ASN A 279 28.00 -5.80 5.52
C ASN A 279 28.79 -6.56 4.45
N GLY A 280 29.73 -7.42 4.83
CA GLY A 280 30.71 -8.06 3.95
C GLY A 280 32.11 -7.44 4.11
N GLN A 281 32.96 -7.53 3.08
CA GLN A 281 34.34 -7.03 3.17
C GLN A 281 34.38 -5.50 3.03
N GLY A 282 35.18 -4.84 3.86
CA GLY A 282 35.32 -3.39 3.78
C GLY A 282 36.45 -2.78 4.59
N GLN A 283 36.52 -1.46 4.51
CA GLN A 283 37.49 -0.59 5.16
C GLN A 283 36.76 0.57 5.82
N TYR A 284 36.98 0.78 7.11
CA TYR A 284 36.45 1.89 7.89
C TYR A 284 37.56 2.89 8.23
N MET A 285 37.32 4.17 7.97
CA MET A 285 38.23 5.28 8.22
C MET A 285 37.63 6.24 9.26
N ASN A 286 38.49 6.97 9.99
CA ASN A 286 38.06 8.08 10.84
C ASN A 286 37.81 9.37 10.05
N GLU A 287 37.41 10.45 10.73
CA GLU A 287 37.12 11.74 10.08
C GLU A 287 38.37 12.38 9.44
N GLU A 288 39.56 12.04 9.93
CA GLU A 288 40.87 12.42 9.41
C GLU A 288 41.29 11.61 8.17
N GLY A 289 40.59 10.52 7.86
CA GLY A 289 40.84 9.65 6.71
C GLY A 289 41.86 8.53 6.96
N GLU A 290 42.20 8.28 8.22
CA GLU A 290 43.07 7.19 8.64
C GLU A 290 42.29 5.87 8.71
N LEU A 291 42.86 4.78 8.21
CA LEU A 291 42.27 3.45 8.27
C LEU A 291 42.24 2.96 9.73
N VAL A 292 41.03 2.70 10.24
CA VAL A 292 40.80 2.21 11.61
C VAL A 292 40.58 0.70 11.63
N ALA A 293 39.84 0.17 10.65
CA ALA A 293 39.54 -1.25 10.56
C ALA A 293 39.40 -1.71 9.11
N GLU A 294 39.86 -2.93 8.82
CA GLU A 294 39.72 -3.61 7.54
C GLU A 294 39.37 -5.08 7.78
N GLY A 295 38.40 -5.60 7.02
CA GLY A 295 37.96 -6.99 7.09
C GLY A 295 36.46 -7.13 6.94
N GLU A 296 35.88 -8.15 7.58
CA GLU A 296 34.46 -8.44 7.52
C GLU A 296 33.65 -7.56 8.48
N PHE A 297 32.65 -6.88 7.93
CA PHE A 297 31.68 -6.07 8.66
C PHE A 297 30.33 -6.76 8.62
N VAL A 298 29.58 -6.59 9.69
CA VAL A 298 28.25 -7.17 9.85
C VAL A 298 27.32 -6.14 10.47
N ASP A 299 26.29 -5.73 9.74
CA ASP A 299 25.29 -4.77 10.20
C ASP A 299 25.92 -3.51 10.83
N ASN A 300 26.91 -2.92 10.14
CA ASN A 300 27.72 -1.78 10.59
C ASN A 300 28.74 -2.07 11.69
N VAL A 301 28.94 -3.32 12.09
CA VAL A 301 29.87 -3.70 13.17
C VAL A 301 31.05 -4.49 12.62
N TYR A 302 32.26 -4.07 12.96
CA TYR A 302 33.47 -4.85 12.79
C TYR A 302 33.97 -5.33 14.16
N THR A 303 34.37 -6.60 14.25
CA THR A 303 35.02 -7.16 15.44
C THR A 303 36.39 -7.72 15.05
N GLY A 304 37.44 -6.99 15.41
CA GLY A 304 38.83 -7.46 15.32
C GLY A 304 39.33 -8.02 16.64
N GLU A 305 40.61 -8.41 16.71
CA GLU A 305 41.21 -8.99 17.91
C GLU A 305 41.30 -7.98 19.08
N GLU A 306 41.58 -6.71 18.77
CA GLU A 306 41.81 -5.66 19.77
C GLU A 306 40.71 -4.61 19.84
N ILE A 307 39.86 -4.51 18.82
CA ILE A 307 38.85 -3.45 18.71
C ILE A 307 37.53 -3.96 18.13
N ARG A 308 36.44 -3.34 18.59
CA ARG A 308 35.13 -3.43 17.95
C ARG A 308 34.71 -2.04 17.48
N VAL A 309 34.28 -1.93 16.23
CA VAL A 309 33.91 -0.65 15.59
C VAL A 309 32.45 -0.69 15.20
N TYR A 310 31.72 0.39 15.49
CA TYR A 310 30.32 0.61 15.11
C TYR A 310 30.24 1.78 14.14
N ILE A 311 30.05 1.51 12.84
CA ILE A 311 30.11 2.51 11.77
C ILE A 311 28.99 3.57 11.91
N ASP A 312 27.80 3.14 12.32
CA ASP A 312 26.60 3.99 12.44
C ASP A 312 26.75 5.10 13.50
N THR A 313 27.48 4.81 14.58
CA THR A 313 27.71 5.72 15.71
C THR A 313 29.13 6.28 15.74
N GLY A 314 30.05 5.72 14.97
CA GLY A 314 31.48 6.01 15.03
C GLY A 314 32.17 5.48 16.31
N ARG A 315 31.48 4.68 17.12
CA ARG A 315 32.01 4.18 18.40
C ARG A 315 33.07 3.10 18.17
N ILE A 316 34.18 3.20 18.89
CA ILE A 316 35.25 2.20 18.90
C ILE A 316 35.43 1.71 20.35
N GLU A 317 35.32 0.41 20.55
CA GLU A 317 35.58 -0.26 21.83
C GLU A 317 36.93 -0.98 21.76
N LYS A 318 37.78 -0.83 22.78
CA LYS A 318 38.98 -1.65 22.93
C LYS A 318 38.62 -2.95 23.62
N ILE A 319 38.88 -4.07 22.97
CA ILE A 319 38.79 -5.41 23.53
C ILE A 319 40.13 -5.66 24.23
N GLY A 320 40.14 -5.62 25.55
CA GLY A 320 41.38 -5.82 26.31
C GLY A 320 41.95 -7.22 26.06
N SER A 321 43.25 -7.30 25.79
CA SER A 321 44.05 -8.53 25.84
C SER A 321 44.19 -9.02 27.28
N GLY A 322 43.08 -9.51 27.84
CA GLY A 322 42.94 -9.92 29.23
C GLY A 322 42.69 -11.41 29.36
N SER A 323 43.77 -12.16 29.60
CA SER A 323 43.82 -13.52 30.15
C SER A 323 43.27 -14.66 29.29
N GLY A 324 44.20 -15.48 28.80
CA GLY A 324 43.89 -16.88 28.53
C GLY A 324 43.32 -17.54 29.78
N CYS A 325 42.11 -18.06 29.67
CA CYS A 325 41.60 -19.07 30.59
C CYS A 325 41.79 -20.43 29.92
N ALA A 326 42.85 -21.12 30.32
CA ALA A 326 43.14 -22.49 29.97
C ALA A 326 42.10 -23.43 30.58
N CYS A 327 41.08 -23.87 29.84
CA CYS A 327 40.20 -24.98 30.22
C CYS A 327 39.33 -25.47 29.03
N PHE A 328 39.89 -26.16 28.03
CA PHE A 328 39.10 -27.13 27.24
C PHE A 328 39.99 -28.29 26.78
N GLY A 329 40.38 -29.09 27.77
CA GLY A 329 41.17 -30.29 27.56
C GLY A 329 41.06 -31.21 28.76
N GLN A 330 39.85 -31.63 29.13
CA GLN A 330 39.66 -32.88 29.87
C GLN A 330 38.24 -33.44 29.74
N LYS A 331 38.20 -34.63 29.14
CA LYS A 331 37.10 -35.60 29.20
C LYS A 331 36.49 -35.67 30.60
N ARG A 332 35.17 -35.58 30.71
CA ARG A 332 34.41 -36.29 31.75
C ARG A 332 32.95 -36.55 31.34
N ARG A 333 32.75 -37.84 31.02
CA ARG A 333 31.62 -38.73 31.31
C ARG A 333 30.20 -38.15 31.25
N ALA A 334 29.47 -38.68 30.26
CA ALA A 334 28.03 -38.79 30.25
C ALA A 334 27.50 -39.36 31.57
N ALA A 335 26.61 -38.62 32.21
CA ALA A 335 25.63 -39.15 33.15
C ALA A 335 24.27 -38.68 32.65
N THR A 336 23.66 -39.52 31.81
CA THR A 336 22.28 -39.40 31.35
C THR A 336 21.36 -39.48 32.57
N ARG A 337 20.75 -38.36 32.96
CA ARG A 337 19.61 -38.37 33.87
C ARG A 337 18.39 -38.04 33.02
N GLN A 338 17.71 -39.10 32.59
CA GLN A 338 16.39 -39.03 31.97
C GLN A 338 15.44 -38.28 32.89
N LEU A 339 14.74 -37.30 32.33
CA LEU A 339 13.46 -36.80 32.84
C LEU A 339 12.35 -37.37 31.97
N PRO A 340 11.15 -37.57 32.53
CA PRO A 340 10.33 -38.74 32.25
C PRO A 340 9.52 -38.62 30.96
N SER A 341 9.40 -39.78 30.32
CA SER A 341 8.41 -40.09 29.29
C SER A 341 6.99 -39.80 29.80
N SER A 342 6.27 -38.94 29.10
CA SER A 342 4.81 -38.90 29.13
C SER A 342 4.28 -39.63 27.89
N GLN A 343 4.08 -40.94 28.04
CA GLN A 343 2.91 -41.67 27.49
C GLN A 343 1.84 -41.56 28.59
N ASP A 344 0.53 -41.37 28.39
CA ASP A 344 -0.47 -41.77 27.39
C ASP A 344 -1.56 -40.65 27.29
N GLY A 345 -2.49 -40.56 26.35
CA GLY A 345 -3.00 -41.40 25.26
C GLY A 345 -3.82 -40.50 24.29
N ASP A 346 -4.38 -40.91 23.15
CA ASP A 346 -4.73 -42.20 22.58
C ASP A 346 -4.75 -42.10 21.03
N GLY A 347 -4.44 -43.22 20.34
CA GLY A 347 -5.13 -43.59 19.10
C GLY A 347 -4.57 -43.13 17.75
N ASP A 348 -3.49 -43.78 17.31
CA ASP A 348 -3.22 -44.28 15.94
C ASP A 348 -1.73 -44.12 15.64
N GLY A 349 -0.95 -45.17 15.91
CA GLY A 349 0.44 -45.26 15.50
C GLY A 349 0.54 -45.39 13.99
N GLU A 350 0.39 -44.27 13.27
CA GLU A 350 0.67 -44.20 11.84
C GLU A 350 2.18 -44.32 11.63
N GLU A 351 2.60 -45.42 10.99
CA GLU A 351 3.99 -45.68 10.64
C GLU A 351 4.50 -44.51 9.77
N THR A 352 5.45 -43.73 10.29
CA THR A 352 5.97 -42.54 9.61
C THR A 352 7.06 -42.94 8.64
N ASP A 353 6.82 -42.77 7.35
CA ASP A 353 7.78 -43.08 6.29
C ASP A 353 8.90 -42.04 6.27
N GLN A 354 10.13 -42.46 6.64
CA GLN A 354 11.30 -41.60 6.63
C GLN A 354 11.99 -41.62 5.26
N VAL A 355 12.16 -40.44 4.66
CA VAL A 355 12.65 -40.27 3.29
C VAL A 355 13.99 -39.51 3.29
N ARG A 356 15.02 -40.11 2.69
CA ARG A 356 16.38 -39.56 2.55
C ARG A 356 16.82 -39.31 1.10
N SER A 357 15.92 -39.49 0.14
CA SER A 357 16.19 -39.20 -1.26
C SER A 357 14.91 -38.97 -2.04
N LEU A 358 14.99 -38.22 -3.16
CA LEU A 358 13.84 -38.06 -4.06
C LEU A 358 13.37 -39.41 -4.63
N LYS A 359 14.28 -40.38 -4.79
CA LYS A 359 13.94 -41.74 -5.22
C LYS A 359 13.07 -42.46 -4.20
N GLU A 360 13.40 -42.35 -2.92
CA GLU A 360 12.56 -42.88 -1.83
C GLU A 360 11.20 -42.20 -1.80
N LEU A 361 11.14 -40.87 -1.92
CA LEU A 361 9.87 -40.14 -1.97
C LEU A 361 8.99 -40.63 -3.12
N ARG A 362 9.58 -40.81 -4.30
CA ARG A 362 8.87 -41.28 -5.50
C ARG A 362 8.42 -42.73 -5.39
N ALA A 363 9.11 -43.55 -4.59
CA ALA A 363 8.79 -44.95 -4.35
C ALA A 363 7.66 -45.14 -3.32
N LEU A 364 7.37 -44.13 -2.50
CA LEU A 364 6.29 -44.22 -1.52
C LEU A 364 4.91 -44.37 -2.18
N PRO A 365 4.03 -45.24 -1.65
CA PRO A 365 2.66 -45.35 -2.11
C PRO A 365 1.90 -44.02 -2.01
N ALA A 366 0.99 -43.74 -2.95
CA ALA A 366 0.11 -42.56 -2.87
C ALA A 366 -0.78 -42.58 -1.60
N SER A 367 -0.97 -43.76 -1.00
CA SER A 367 -1.73 -43.97 0.23
C SER A 367 -0.97 -43.66 1.52
N THR A 368 0.32 -43.29 1.45
CA THR A 368 1.12 -42.93 2.64
C THR A 368 0.43 -41.80 3.42
N MET A 369 0.36 -41.98 4.74
CA MET A 369 -0.34 -41.06 5.65
C MET A 369 0.59 -40.14 6.43
N ALA A 370 1.84 -40.53 6.67
CA ALA A 370 2.82 -39.71 7.37
C ALA A 370 4.17 -39.77 6.67
N ILE A 371 4.75 -38.62 6.35
CA ILE A 371 6.05 -38.51 5.69
C ILE A 371 6.98 -37.66 6.55
N ARG A 372 8.17 -38.17 6.82
CA ARG A 372 9.28 -37.41 7.39
C ARG A 372 10.41 -37.27 6.37
N ILE A 373 10.62 -36.05 5.87
CA ILE A 373 11.75 -35.73 5.01
C ILE A 373 12.99 -35.58 5.88
N ALA A 374 13.86 -36.58 5.88
CA ALA A 374 15.07 -36.64 6.70
C ALA A 374 16.32 -36.07 6.02
N GLY A 375 16.29 -35.86 4.70
CA GLY A 375 17.34 -35.12 4.01
C GLY A 375 17.48 -35.51 2.55
N PHE A 376 17.43 -34.52 1.67
CA PHE A 376 17.90 -34.51 0.29
C PHE A 376 17.77 -33.07 -0.21
N GLU A 377 18.33 -32.75 -1.37
CA GLU A 377 18.34 -31.40 -1.92
C GLU A 377 17.58 -31.40 -3.25
N GLU A 378 16.54 -30.57 -3.34
CA GLU A 378 15.77 -30.33 -4.55
C GLU A 378 15.37 -28.86 -4.59
N ASP A 379 15.36 -28.27 -5.79
CA ASP A 379 14.97 -26.88 -5.99
C ASP A 379 13.48 -26.65 -5.71
N ALA A 380 12.63 -27.62 -6.03
CA ALA A 380 11.19 -27.59 -5.79
C ALA A 380 10.66 -28.98 -5.46
N ILE A 381 9.75 -29.06 -4.48
CA ILE A 381 9.14 -30.32 -4.04
C ILE A 381 7.63 -30.13 -3.93
N ASP A 382 6.90 -31.09 -4.48
CA ASP A 382 5.45 -31.15 -4.43
C ASP A 382 4.99 -32.51 -3.89
N PHE A 383 3.95 -32.49 -3.08
CA PHE A 383 3.35 -33.64 -2.40
C PHE A 383 1.95 -33.99 -2.95
N VAL A 384 1.45 -33.30 -3.99
CA VAL A 384 0.09 -33.45 -4.55
C VAL A 384 -0.32 -34.91 -4.81
N ARG A 385 0.62 -35.81 -5.13
CA ARG A 385 0.34 -37.26 -5.32
C ARG A 385 -0.16 -37.99 -4.07
N PHE A 386 0.14 -37.49 -2.86
CA PHE A 386 -0.16 -38.16 -1.59
C PHE A 386 -1.53 -37.72 -1.05
N ASN A 387 -2.59 -38.22 -1.67
CA ASN A 387 -3.98 -37.83 -1.35
C ASN A 387 -4.45 -38.24 0.07
N ARG A 388 -3.72 -39.13 0.75
CA ARG A 388 -3.99 -39.56 2.13
C ARG A 388 -3.00 -39.01 3.16
N LEU A 389 -2.06 -38.16 2.75
CA LEU A 389 -1.07 -37.57 3.65
C LEU A 389 -1.78 -36.74 4.73
N ARG A 390 -1.55 -37.08 6.00
CA ARG A 390 -2.08 -36.43 7.21
C ARG A 390 -0.99 -35.65 7.93
N HIS A 391 0.23 -36.18 7.97
CA HIS A 391 1.34 -35.60 8.72
C HIS A 391 2.56 -35.43 7.82
N LEU A 392 3.07 -34.20 7.72
CA LEU A 392 4.30 -33.90 7.02
C LEU A 392 5.29 -33.24 7.99
N THR A 393 6.43 -33.89 8.17
CA THR A 393 7.55 -33.33 8.95
C THR A 393 8.77 -33.16 8.06
N ILE A 394 9.37 -31.97 8.10
CA ILE A 394 10.66 -31.70 7.46
C ILE A 394 11.69 -31.62 8.57
N ALA A 395 12.59 -32.60 8.60
CA ALA A 395 13.55 -32.77 9.68
C ALA A 395 14.63 -31.69 9.69
N GLU A 396 15.29 -31.54 10.84
CA GLU A 396 16.37 -30.58 11.04
C GLU A 396 17.40 -30.61 9.90
N GLY A 397 17.65 -29.43 9.32
CA GLY A 397 18.61 -29.24 8.24
C GLY A 397 18.29 -29.93 6.91
N ALA A 398 17.09 -30.49 6.73
CA ALA A 398 16.64 -31.04 5.44
C ALA A 398 16.23 -29.92 4.47
N LEU A 399 16.25 -30.21 3.16
CA LEU A 399 15.80 -29.31 2.09
C LEU A 399 16.54 -27.97 2.00
N ARG A 400 17.84 -27.94 2.28
CA ARG A 400 18.66 -26.70 2.33
C ARG A 400 18.63 -25.87 1.04
N ALA A 401 18.61 -26.54 -0.10
CA ALA A 401 18.61 -25.93 -1.42
C ALA A 401 17.20 -25.53 -1.92
N VAL A 402 16.13 -25.87 -1.19
CA VAL A 402 14.76 -25.70 -1.70
C VAL A 402 14.44 -24.22 -1.93
N LYS A 403 13.96 -23.91 -3.13
CA LYS A 403 13.51 -22.57 -3.53
C LYS A 403 12.01 -22.44 -3.40
N GLN A 404 11.26 -23.49 -3.68
CA GLN A 404 9.81 -23.48 -3.53
C GLN A 404 9.34 -24.74 -2.83
N LEU A 405 8.71 -24.56 -1.67
CA LEU A 405 8.01 -25.61 -0.95
C LEU A 405 6.51 -25.32 -1.04
N ALA A 406 5.84 -26.01 -1.97
CA ALA A 406 4.42 -25.83 -2.24
C ALA A 406 3.62 -27.04 -1.75
N LEU A 407 2.72 -26.81 -0.80
CA LEU A 407 1.75 -27.77 -0.28
C LEU A 407 0.36 -27.36 -0.77
N ARG A 408 -0.04 -27.90 -1.92
CA ARG A 408 -1.27 -27.52 -2.61
C ARG A 408 -2.24 -28.69 -2.65
N GLU A 409 -3.50 -28.44 -2.36
CA GLU A 409 -4.60 -29.42 -2.50
C GLU A 409 -4.42 -30.73 -1.70
N LEU A 410 -3.66 -30.69 -0.60
CA LEU A 410 -3.46 -31.84 0.29
C LEU A 410 -4.66 -31.97 1.24
N ARG A 411 -5.79 -32.42 0.71
CA ARG A 411 -7.10 -32.45 1.41
C ARG A 411 -7.14 -33.28 2.69
N SER A 412 -6.17 -34.18 2.88
CA SER A 412 -6.06 -35.02 4.08
C SER A 412 -5.07 -34.47 5.12
N LEU A 413 -4.26 -33.47 4.76
CA LEU A 413 -3.17 -32.99 5.62
C LEU A 413 -3.76 -32.34 6.86
N ARG A 414 -3.31 -32.78 8.04
CA ARG A 414 -3.73 -32.30 9.36
C ARG A 414 -2.66 -31.50 10.06
N SER A 415 -1.38 -31.85 9.89
CA SER A 415 -0.28 -31.10 10.50
C SER A 415 0.92 -30.96 9.57
N LEU A 416 1.53 -29.78 9.63
CA LEU A 416 2.86 -29.50 9.07
C LEU A 416 3.81 -29.10 10.19
N GLU A 417 4.96 -29.77 10.23
CA GLU A 417 6.06 -29.42 11.13
C GLU A 417 7.36 -29.25 10.34
N ILE A 418 8.02 -28.09 10.49
CA ILE A 418 9.34 -27.82 9.92
C ILE A 418 10.30 -27.58 11.07
N GLU A 419 11.22 -28.52 11.27
CA GLU A 419 12.16 -28.54 12.39
C GLU A 419 13.27 -27.48 12.26
N ARG A 420 14.09 -27.39 13.31
CA ARG A 420 15.15 -26.38 13.44
C ARG A 420 16.04 -26.34 12.20
N ASN A 421 16.31 -25.15 11.67
CA ASN A 421 17.16 -24.93 10.50
C ASN A 421 16.76 -25.70 9.22
N ALA A 422 15.56 -26.30 9.16
CA ALA A 422 15.09 -26.96 7.96
C ALA A 422 14.66 -25.94 6.90
N CYS A 423 14.78 -26.33 5.63
CA CYS A 423 14.56 -25.45 4.48
C CYS A 423 15.44 -24.19 4.47
N CYS A 424 16.60 -24.19 5.13
CA CYS A 424 17.54 -23.06 5.09
C CYS A 424 18.94 -23.55 4.69
N SER A 425 19.68 -22.76 3.90
CA SER A 425 21.07 -23.13 3.60
C SER A 425 21.96 -22.95 4.83
N ALA A 426 22.98 -23.78 5.02
CA ALA A 426 23.86 -23.67 6.18
C ALA A 426 24.66 -22.37 6.17
N GLU A 427 25.03 -21.88 4.98
CA GLU A 427 25.68 -20.60 4.77
C GLU A 427 24.74 -19.45 5.16
N ASN A 428 23.47 -19.51 4.79
CA ASN A 428 22.49 -18.46 5.09
C ASN A 428 22.07 -18.48 6.55
N ALA A 429 21.91 -19.67 7.16
CA ALA A 429 21.64 -19.80 8.58
C ALA A 429 22.80 -19.24 9.42
N ALA A 430 24.04 -19.58 9.07
CA ALA A 430 25.22 -19.01 9.71
C ALA A 430 25.35 -17.50 9.46
N ALA A 431 25.05 -17.04 8.24
CA ALA A 431 25.05 -15.62 7.91
C ALA A 431 23.95 -14.86 8.66
N ILE A 432 22.76 -15.41 8.88
CA ILE A 432 21.72 -14.76 9.69
C ILE A 432 22.12 -14.69 11.17
N ASP A 433 22.70 -15.76 11.72
CA ASP A 433 23.21 -15.78 13.09
C ASP A 433 24.34 -14.76 13.30
N LYS A 434 25.19 -14.59 12.28
CA LYS A 434 26.23 -13.57 12.26
C LYS A 434 25.70 -12.18 11.88
N LYS A 435 24.56 -12.10 11.20
CA LYS A 435 23.91 -10.96 10.51
C LYS A 435 24.54 -10.48 9.19
N GLU A 436 25.23 -11.36 8.46
CA GLU A 436 25.97 -11.15 7.20
C GLU A 436 25.13 -11.31 5.90
N PHE A 437 23.79 -11.34 5.95
CA PHE A 437 22.98 -11.95 4.87
C PHE A 437 22.28 -11.01 3.86
N ALA A 438 22.59 -11.16 2.56
CA ALA A 438 22.09 -10.33 1.45
C ALA A 438 20.68 -10.69 0.95
N VAL A 439 19.82 -9.68 0.71
CA VAL A 439 18.46 -9.84 0.16
C VAL A 439 18.42 -10.34 -1.29
N GLU A 440 19.51 -10.23 -2.05
CA GLU A 440 19.53 -10.64 -3.47
C GLU A 440 19.37 -12.15 -3.71
N GLY A 441 19.50 -12.99 -2.67
CA GLY A 441 19.31 -14.45 -2.75
C GLY A 441 17.94 -14.98 -2.31
N ALA A 442 17.13 -14.19 -1.58
CA ALA A 442 15.90 -14.68 -0.95
C ALA A 442 14.70 -14.63 -1.92
N ARG A 443 14.62 -15.59 -2.84
CA ARG A 443 13.42 -15.84 -3.67
C ARG A 443 12.59 -17.02 -3.17
N LYS A 444 12.92 -17.54 -1.98
CA LYS A 444 12.32 -18.78 -1.51
C LYS A 444 10.92 -18.56 -0.93
N ALA A 445 10.03 -19.49 -1.21
CA ALA A 445 8.62 -19.39 -0.85
C ALA A 445 8.10 -20.67 -0.20
N LEU A 446 7.34 -20.50 0.90
CA LEU A 446 6.53 -21.53 1.52
C LEU A 446 5.07 -21.21 1.20
N GLU A 447 4.41 -22.09 0.47
CA GLU A 447 3.04 -21.89 0.00
C GLU A 447 2.18 -23.06 0.47
N ILE A 448 1.18 -22.78 1.31
CA ILE A 448 0.23 -23.76 1.82
C ILE A 448 -1.17 -23.30 1.42
N GLU A 449 -1.75 -23.99 0.45
CA GLU A 449 -2.98 -23.56 -0.22
C GLU A 449 -3.94 -24.75 -0.39
N ALA A 450 -5.23 -24.51 -0.14
CA ALA A 450 -6.30 -25.50 -0.33
C ALA A 450 -6.11 -26.82 0.47
N CYS A 451 -5.47 -26.75 1.63
CA CYS A 451 -5.35 -27.88 2.57
C CYS A 451 -6.52 -27.86 3.57
N GLU A 452 -7.68 -28.34 3.14
CA GLU A 452 -8.98 -28.20 3.84
C GLU A 452 -9.00 -28.72 5.28
N ARG A 453 -8.17 -29.73 5.61
CA ARG A 453 -8.13 -30.38 6.92
C ARG A 453 -6.94 -29.98 7.77
N LEU A 454 -6.12 -29.03 7.32
CA LEU A 454 -4.91 -28.65 8.05
C LEU A 454 -5.31 -27.95 9.35
N GLU A 455 -4.88 -28.51 10.48
CA GLU A 455 -5.24 -28.04 11.82
C GLU A 455 -4.10 -27.23 12.47
N SER A 456 -2.84 -27.57 12.17
CA SER A 456 -1.67 -26.90 12.75
C SER A 456 -0.50 -26.74 11.77
N VAL A 457 0.18 -25.60 11.89
CA VAL A 457 1.47 -25.34 11.25
C VAL A 457 2.47 -24.91 12.32
N VAL A 458 3.57 -25.66 12.44
CA VAL A 458 4.65 -25.40 13.39
C VAL A 458 5.97 -25.28 12.65
N LEU A 459 6.60 -24.12 12.75
CA LEU A 459 7.96 -23.87 12.27
C LEU A 459 8.84 -23.64 13.48
N HIS A 460 9.95 -24.37 13.60
CA HIS A 460 10.90 -24.22 14.71
C HIS A 460 11.97 -23.18 14.37
N ALA A 461 12.84 -22.85 15.34
CA ALA A 461 13.89 -21.84 15.15
C ALA A 461 14.77 -22.12 13.92
N GLY A 462 15.03 -21.11 13.10
CA GLY A 462 15.83 -21.17 11.88
C GLY A 462 15.12 -21.84 10.69
N ALA A 463 13.90 -22.35 10.87
CA ALA A 463 13.13 -22.90 9.77
C ALA A 463 12.83 -21.80 8.73
N CYS A 464 13.08 -22.10 7.46
CA CYS A 464 12.81 -21.16 6.35
C CYS A 464 13.44 -19.77 6.57
N CYS A 465 14.64 -19.71 7.15
CA CYS A 465 15.24 -18.45 7.57
C CYS A 465 15.59 -17.50 6.40
N ASP A 466 15.89 -18.07 5.23
CA ASP A 466 16.16 -17.37 3.97
C ASP A 466 14.94 -17.33 3.02
N PHE A 467 13.74 -17.60 3.54
CA PHE A 467 12.49 -17.45 2.79
C PHE A 467 11.97 -16.01 2.85
N ALA A 468 11.53 -15.51 1.70
CA ALA A 468 10.99 -14.16 1.54
C ALA A 468 9.47 -14.11 1.41
N LYS A 469 8.80 -15.27 1.31
CA LYS A 469 7.35 -15.38 1.15
C LYS A 469 6.79 -16.55 1.97
N LEU A 470 5.75 -16.25 2.76
CA LEU A 470 4.87 -17.22 3.39
C LEU A 470 3.45 -16.99 2.86
N THR A 471 2.79 -18.03 2.37
CA THR A 471 1.38 -17.99 1.97
C THR A 471 0.61 -19.08 2.68
N LEU A 472 -0.45 -18.68 3.37
CA LEU A 472 -1.42 -19.55 4.02
C LEU A 472 -2.81 -19.14 3.48
N ALA A 473 -3.41 -19.97 2.63
CA ALA A 473 -4.69 -19.64 1.99
C ALA A 473 -5.62 -20.85 1.89
N GLU A 474 -6.93 -20.62 2.02
CA GLU A 474 -7.95 -21.68 1.93
C GLU A 474 -7.74 -22.82 2.95
N LEU A 475 -7.50 -22.44 4.21
CA LEU A 475 -7.22 -23.35 5.33
C LEU A 475 -8.33 -23.28 6.41
N PRO A 476 -9.56 -23.76 6.11
CA PRO A 476 -10.74 -23.52 6.95
C PRO A 476 -10.70 -24.20 8.32
N GLN A 477 -9.82 -25.19 8.53
CA GLN A 477 -9.66 -25.90 9.81
C GLN A 477 -8.38 -25.51 10.58
N LEU A 478 -7.59 -24.56 10.09
CA LEU A 478 -6.32 -24.20 10.71
C LEU A 478 -6.57 -23.47 12.03
N ARG A 479 -6.20 -24.09 13.14
CA ARG A 479 -6.46 -23.60 14.52
C ARG A 479 -5.24 -22.92 15.13
N SER A 480 -4.04 -23.39 14.79
CA SER A 480 -2.81 -22.89 15.39
C SER A 480 -1.71 -22.69 14.36
N VAL A 481 -1.09 -21.51 14.40
CA VAL A 481 0.13 -21.19 13.66
C VAL A 481 1.18 -20.75 14.65
N ARG A 482 2.29 -21.48 14.70
CA ARG A 482 3.46 -21.15 15.51
C ARG A 482 4.70 -21.06 14.61
N ILE A 483 5.33 -19.90 14.59
CA ILE A 483 6.51 -19.62 13.77
C ILE A 483 7.66 -19.22 14.66
N GLY A 484 8.53 -20.16 14.98
CA GLY A 484 9.61 -20.00 15.94
C GLY A 484 9.16 -20.16 17.40
N GLU A 485 10.11 -19.94 18.30
CA GLU A 485 9.93 -19.87 19.75
C GLU A 485 9.81 -18.40 20.17
N SER A 486 8.75 -18.07 20.90
CA SER A 486 8.54 -16.73 21.47
C SER A 486 9.05 -16.70 22.90
N SER A 487 9.96 -15.77 23.21
CA SER A 487 10.45 -15.54 24.57
C SER A 487 10.96 -14.10 24.74
N ALA A 488 11.08 -13.66 26.00
CA ALA A 488 11.75 -12.39 26.33
C ALA A 488 13.30 -12.47 26.24
N GLU A 489 13.87 -13.68 26.17
CA GLU A 489 15.32 -13.92 26.12
C GLU A 489 15.93 -13.54 24.76
N THR A 490 16.91 -12.62 24.76
CA THR A 490 17.57 -12.11 23.54
C THR A 490 18.57 -13.08 22.91
N GLU A 491 18.98 -14.13 23.62
CA GLU A 491 20.01 -15.09 23.18
C GLU A 491 19.44 -16.26 22.37
N ARG A 492 18.11 -16.32 22.20
CA ARG A 492 17.43 -17.40 21.47
C ARG A 492 16.65 -16.85 20.27
N PRO A 493 17.32 -16.42 19.19
CA PRO A 493 16.62 -15.98 18.01
C PRO A 493 15.99 -17.18 17.27
N SER A 494 14.79 -16.98 16.72
CA SER A 494 14.13 -17.94 15.85
C SER A 494 14.31 -17.62 14.38
N ASN A 495 14.47 -16.35 13.99
CA ASN A 495 14.94 -15.96 12.65
C ASN A 495 14.16 -16.53 11.45
N CYS A 496 12.95 -17.04 11.64
CA CYS A 496 12.15 -17.58 10.54
C CYS A 496 11.70 -16.42 9.65
N PHE A 497 11.85 -16.55 8.33
CA PHE A 497 11.45 -15.52 7.37
C PHE A 497 12.07 -14.13 7.67
N TYR A 498 13.36 -14.08 8.00
CA TYR A 498 14.06 -12.88 8.47
C TYR A 498 14.07 -11.70 7.47
N TRP A 499 13.75 -11.91 6.19
CA TRP A 499 13.72 -10.86 5.16
C TRP A 499 12.40 -10.78 4.42
N CYS A 500 11.33 -11.29 5.02
CA CYS A 500 10.01 -11.23 4.43
C CYS A 500 9.53 -9.78 4.37
N LYS A 501 9.42 -9.25 3.15
CA LYS A 501 8.95 -7.87 2.93
C LYS A 501 7.52 -7.67 3.44
N GLU A 502 6.68 -8.68 3.26
CA GLU A 502 5.27 -8.60 3.57
C GLU A 502 4.73 -9.95 4.03
N VAL A 503 4.05 -9.97 5.16
CA VAL A 503 3.39 -11.16 5.70
C VAL A 503 1.88 -10.94 5.82
N ARG A 504 1.10 -11.93 5.39
CA ARG A 504 -0.36 -11.90 5.44
C ARG A 504 -0.90 -13.13 6.15
N PHE A 505 -1.62 -12.90 7.23
CA PHE A 505 -2.53 -13.85 7.87
C PHE A 505 -3.95 -13.37 7.61
N GLN A 506 -4.61 -13.95 6.61
CA GLN A 506 -5.90 -13.46 6.13
C GLN A 506 -6.89 -14.60 5.87
N ASP A 507 -8.16 -14.37 6.21
CA ASP A 507 -9.29 -15.26 5.90
C ASP A 507 -9.13 -16.69 6.48
N LEU A 508 -8.52 -16.82 7.67
CA LEU A 508 -8.38 -18.09 8.41
C LEU A 508 -9.48 -18.22 9.47
N GLU A 509 -10.61 -18.82 9.09
CA GLU A 509 -11.85 -18.86 9.90
C GLU A 509 -11.74 -19.60 11.24
N ALA A 510 -10.84 -20.58 11.34
CA ALA A 510 -10.68 -21.43 12.51
C ALA A 510 -9.53 -21.03 13.43
N LEU A 511 -8.68 -20.07 13.03
CA LEU A 511 -7.44 -19.78 13.75
C LEU A 511 -7.74 -19.17 15.12
N THR A 512 -7.25 -19.79 16.19
CA THR A 512 -7.47 -19.31 17.58
C THR A 512 -6.24 -18.65 18.17
N THR A 513 -5.05 -19.08 17.76
CA THR A 513 -3.78 -18.59 18.33
C THR A 513 -2.75 -18.37 17.23
N LEU A 514 -2.10 -17.21 17.25
CA LEU A 514 -0.98 -16.87 16.38
C LEU A 514 0.25 -16.54 17.23
N VAL A 515 1.32 -17.32 17.08
CA VAL A 515 2.60 -17.09 17.76
C VAL A 515 3.68 -16.83 16.72
N ILE A 516 4.33 -15.67 16.83
CA ILE A 516 5.50 -15.28 16.05
C ILE A 516 6.68 -15.17 17.01
N GLY A 517 7.68 -16.02 16.82
CA GLY A 517 8.87 -16.14 17.66
C GLY A 517 9.90 -15.05 17.44
N ASN A 518 10.99 -15.13 18.21
CA ASN A 518 12.02 -14.09 18.27
C ASN A 518 12.71 -13.85 16.93
N SER A 519 12.84 -12.60 16.51
CA SER A 519 13.43 -12.18 15.23
C SER A 519 12.79 -12.85 14.00
N CYS A 520 11.61 -13.45 14.14
CA CYS A 520 10.83 -13.91 13.00
C CYS A 520 10.22 -12.70 12.30
N PHE A 521 10.26 -12.69 10.96
CA PHE A 521 9.85 -11.53 10.15
C PHE A 521 10.53 -10.22 10.59
N GLU A 522 11.77 -10.30 11.06
CA GLU A 522 12.58 -9.10 11.23
C GLU A 522 12.72 -8.41 9.86
N LYS A 523 12.96 -7.10 9.84
CA LYS A 523 13.05 -6.28 8.62
C LYS A 523 11.79 -6.28 7.72
N VAL A 524 10.61 -6.62 8.25
CA VAL A 524 9.33 -6.60 7.51
C VAL A 524 8.86 -5.18 7.19
N GLN A 525 8.27 -4.97 6.00
CA GLN A 525 7.63 -3.70 5.66
C GLN A 525 6.14 -3.68 5.97
N SER A 526 5.43 -4.80 5.83
CA SER A 526 4.00 -4.84 6.09
C SER A 526 3.54 -6.16 6.69
N VAL A 527 2.80 -6.07 7.79
CA VAL A 527 2.20 -7.19 8.51
C VAL A 527 0.69 -7.01 8.48
N TYR A 528 -0.02 -7.98 7.89
CA TYR A 528 -1.47 -7.98 7.80
C TYR A 528 -2.04 -9.15 8.58
N ILE A 529 -2.92 -8.85 9.55
CA ILE A 529 -3.68 -9.82 10.33
C ILE A 529 -5.16 -9.47 10.15
N LYS A 530 -5.86 -10.17 9.26
CA LYS A 530 -7.16 -9.74 8.73
C LYS A 530 -8.19 -10.86 8.70
N ASN A 531 -9.43 -10.55 9.06
CA ASN A 531 -10.59 -11.46 8.92
C ASN A 531 -10.36 -12.81 9.61
N LEU A 532 -9.96 -12.78 10.88
CA LEU A 532 -9.70 -13.98 11.69
C LEU A 532 -10.72 -14.04 12.83
N PRO A 533 -11.95 -14.56 12.57
CA PRO A 533 -13.09 -14.39 13.47
C PRO A 533 -12.94 -15.10 14.81
N LYS A 534 -12.11 -16.15 14.90
CA LYS A 534 -11.89 -16.94 16.12
C LYS A 534 -10.55 -16.66 16.81
N LEU A 535 -9.73 -15.76 16.27
CA LEU A 535 -8.41 -15.49 16.82
C LEU A 535 -8.55 -14.79 18.17
N SER A 536 -8.16 -15.46 19.25
CA SER A 536 -8.30 -14.96 20.62
C SER A 536 -6.99 -14.41 21.19
N GLU A 537 -5.85 -14.89 20.69
CA GLU A 537 -4.53 -14.53 21.21
C GLU A 537 -3.47 -14.35 20.12
N ILE A 538 -2.70 -13.27 20.23
CA ILE A 538 -1.50 -12.99 19.45
C ILE A 538 -0.31 -12.87 20.40
N GLU A 539 0.77 -13.58 20.10
CA GLU A 539 2.05 -13.43 20.79
C GLU A 539 3.17 -13.13 19.80
N LEU A 540 3.92 -12.05 20.08
CA LEU A 540 5.07 -11.58 19.31
C LEU A 540 6.33 -11.60 20.18
N GLY A 541 7.32 -12.39 19.77
CA GLY A 541 8.64 -12.54 20.38
C GLY A 541 9.53 -11.30 20.32
N PHE A 542 10.72 -11.39 20.91
CA PHE A 542 11.73 -10.33 20.85
C PHE A 542 12.03 -9.97 19.39
N ARG A 543 11.92 -8.68 19.02
CA ARG A 543 12.10 -8.18 17.63
C ARG A 543 11.24 -8.88 16.55
N ALA A 544 10.20 -9.61 16.94
CA ALA A 544 9.27 -10.24 16.01
C ALA A 544 8.47 -9.18 15.24
N CYS A 545 8.55 -9.20 13.91
CA CYS A 545 7.98 -8.16 13.03
C CYS A 545 8.63 -6.77 13.19
N ALA A 546 9.88 -6.68 13.65
CA ALA A 546 10.59 -5.41 13.68
C ALA A 546 10.86 -4.95 12.24
N GLY A 547 10.49 -3.71 11.92
CA GLY A 547 10.53 -3.19 10.57
C GLY A 547 11.92 -2.85 10.05
N LEU A 548 12.03 -2.79 8.72
CA LEU A 548 13.26 -2.35 8.05
C LEU A 548 13.55 -0.89 8.41
N GLN A 549 14.81 -0.58 8.71
CA GLN A 549 15.25 0.77 9.01
C GLN A 549 15.49 1.54 7.70
N ASP A 550 14.40 1.96 7.05
CA ASP A 550 14.48 2.73 5.80
C ASP A 550 14.89 4.19 6.08
N ILE A 551 16.02 4.59 5.52
CA ILE A 551 16.61 5.93 5.65
C ILE A 551 15.93 6.98 4.75
N PHE A 552 15.19 6.58 3.72
CA PHE A 552 14.49 7.45 2.78
C PHE A 552 12.97 7.53 3.04
N GLU A 553 12.38 6.45 3.55
CA GLU A 553 10.97 6.40 3.94
C GLU A 553 10.83 6.08 5.43
N ARG A 554 11.31 7.00 6.29
CA ARG A 554 11.03 6.87 7.73
C ARG A 554 9.52 6.70 7.95
N GLY A 555 9.08 5.51 8.38
CA GLY A 555 7.72 5.23 8.81
C GLY A 555 6.75 4.64 7.77
N SER A 556 7.23 3.99 6.71
CA SER A 556 6.39 3.22 5.76
C SER A 556 5.96 1.84 6.30
N ASN A 557 6.65 1.32 7.32
CA ASN A 557 6.34 0.00 7.87
C ASN A 557 4.97 -0.01 8.55
N LEU A 558 4.13 -0.98 8.18
CA LEU A 558 2.72 -1.07 8.58
C LEU A 558 2.42 -2.36 9.34
N LEU A 559 1.75 -2.24 10.48
CA LEU A 559 0.97 -3.33 11.06
C LEU A 559 -0.53 -3.00 10.92
N GLU A 560 -1.28 -3.86 10.23
CA GLU A 560 -2.74 -3.73 10.12
C GLU A 560 -3.44 -4.96 10.71
N MET A 561 -4.18 -4.72 11.79
CA MET A 561 -5.08 -5.67 12.44
C MET A 561 -6.53 -5.27 12.13
N ARG A 562 -7.28 -6.14 11.46
CA ARG A 562 -8.63 -5.83 10.97
C ARG A 562 -9.57 -7.02 11.09
N GLU A 563 -10.80 -6.77 11.55
CA GLU A 563 -11.85 -7.79 11.73
C GLU A 563 -11.34 -9.00 12.54
N LEU A 564 -10.98 -8.73 13.80
CA LEU A 564 -10.53 -9.73 14.78
C LEU A 564 -11.51 -9.74 15.98
N PRO A 565 -12.78 -10.13 15.78
CA PRO A 565 -13.85 -9.94 16.75
C PRO A 565 -13.67 -10.72 18.06
N ALA A 566 -12.94 -11.84 18.05
CA ALA A 566 -12.70 -12.66 19.23
C ALA A 566 -11.38 -12.34 19.97
N LEU A 567 -10.58 -11.39 19.47
CA LEU A 567 -9.25 -11.12 20.01
C LEU A 567 -9.35 -10.50 21.40
N GLN A 568 -8.73 -11.15 22.37
CA GLN A 568 -8.77 -10.76 23.79
C GLN A 568 -7.38 -10.49 24.35
N LYS A 569 -6.33 -11.07 23.76
CA LYS A 569 -4.99 -11.00 24.30
C LYS A 569 -3.94 -10.70 23.23
N ILE A 570 -3.06 -9.74 23.52
CA ILE A 570 -1.85 -9.49 22.73
C ILE A 570 -0.66 -9.41 23.67
N VAL A 571 0.37 -10.22 23.40
CA VAL A 571 1.65 -10.18 24.11
C VAL A 571 2.74 -9.75 23.14
N MET A 572 3.49 -8.70 23.49
CA MET A 572 4.63 -8.20 22.73
C MET A 572 5.86 -8.17 23.62
N HIS A 573 6.84 -9.02 23.31
CA HIS A 573 8.16 -9.06 23.93
C HIS A 573 9.05 -7.94 23.39
N PRO A 574 10.19 -7.61 24.03
CA PRO A 574 10.91 -6.36 23.77
C PRO A 574 11.24 -6.14 22.28
N ASN A 575 11.10 -4.89 21.83
CA ASN A 575 11.37 -4.48 20.46
C ASN A 575 10.57 -5.20 19.36
N ALA A 576 9.50 -5.95 19.68
CA ALA A 576 8.70 -6.68 18.69
C ALA A 576 8.38 -5.82 17.46
N LEU A 577 7.72 -4.67 17.63
CA LEU A 577 7.32 -3.79 16.52
C LEU A 577 8.28 -2.60 16.31
N LEU A 578 9.57 -2.76 16.64
CA LEU A 578 10.57 -1.72 16.42
C LEU A 578 10.57 -1.27 14.95
N ASN A 579 10.66 0.02 14.67
CA ASN A 579 10.58 0.65 13.34
C ASN A 579 9.22 0.49 12.61
N VAL A 580 8.16 0.00 13.24
CA VAL A 580 6.80 0.04 12.65
C VAL A 580 6.26 1.48 12.75
N GLY A 581 6.08 2.14 11.61
CA GLY A 581 5.70 3.56 11.53
C GLY A 581 4.20 3.81 11.66
N GLU A 582 3.39 2.87 11.17
CA GLU A 582 1.94 2.95 11.22
C GLU A 582 1.32 1.68 11.80
N ILE A 583 0.42 1.84 12.76
CA ILE A 583 -0.45 0.76 13.26
C ILE A 583 -1.90 1.12 12.91
N LYS A 584 -2.62 0.16 12.31
CA LYS A 584 -4.06 0.24 12.03
C LYS A 584 -4.80 -0.84 12.79
N VAL A 585 -5.82 -0.46 13.54
CA VAL A 585 -6.64 -1.38 14.34
C VAL A 585 -8.11 -1.12 14.05
N VAL A 586 -8.83 -2.12 13.55
CA VAL A 586 -10.26 -2.02 13.17
C VAL A 586 -11.00 -3.32 13.49
N GLY A 587 -12.23 -3.23 14.00
CA GLY A 587 -13.06 -4.42 14.20
C GLY A 587 -12.53 -5.37 15.28
N ILE A 588 -12.10 -4.82 16.42
CA ILE A 588 -11.56 -5.59 17.57
C ILE A 588 -12.31 -5.23 18.87
N PRO A 589 -13.62 -5.53 18.96
CA PRO A 589 -14.48 -5.12 20.06
C PRO A 589 -14.19 -5.79 21.42
N GLN A 590 -13.51 -6.95 21.45
CA GLN A 590 -13.29 -7.71 22.69
C GLN A 590 -11.92 -7.45 23.34
N LEU A 591 -11.01 -6.76 22.64
CA LEU A 591 -9.71 -6.41 23.18
C LEU A 591 -9.83 -5.14 24.01
N ASN A 592 -9.27 -5.17 25.22
CA ASN A 592 -9.12 -4.00 26.09
C ASN A 592 -7.65 -3.83 26.48
N GLY A 593 -7.30 -2.71 27.09
CA GLY A 593 -5.92 -2.41 27.49
C GLY A 593 -5.31 -3.43 28.46
N ALA A 594 -6.12 -4.07 29.32
CA ALA A 594 -5.64 -5.10 30.25
C ALA A 594 -5.26 -6.41 29.54
N GLY A 595 -5.84 -6.68 28.36
CA GLY A 595 -5.48 -7.80 27.49
C GLY A 595 -4.18 -7.59 26.73
N ILE A 596 -3.54 -6.42 26.82
CA ILE A 596 -2.34 -6.09 26.06
C ILE A 596 -1.12 -5.97 26.99
N ALA A 597 -0.17 -6.87 26.84
CA ALA A 597 1.13 -6.82 27.50
C ALA A 597 2.20 -6.38 26.51
N ILE A 598 2.86 -5.24 26.75
CA ILE A 598 3.91 -4.71 25.86
C ILE A 598 5.17 -4.43 26.67
N ALA A 599 6.26 -5.08 26.30
CA ALA A 599 7.58 -4.86 26.89
C ALA A 599 8.26 -3.58 26.35
N GLU A 600 9.42 -3.23 26.92
CA GLU A 600 10.16 -2.02 26.56
C GLU A 600 10.62 -2.03 25.09
N GLY A 601 10.69 -0.83 24.48
CA GLY A 601 11.23 -0.65 23.12
C GLY A 601 10.34 -1.15 21.97
N CYS A 602 9.26 -1.88 22.25
CA CYS A 602 8.37 -2.47 21.23
C CYS A 602 7.86 -1.48 20.18
N ARG A 603 7.71 -0.21 20.54
CA ARG A 603 7.04 0.81 19.71
C ARG A 603 8.01 1.88 19.19
N GLY A 604 9.33 1.65 19.28
CA GLY A 604 10.32 2.59 18.80
C GLY A 604 10.11 2.87 17.31
N GLY A 605 9.89 4.13 16.92
CA GLY A 605 9.63 4.52 15.53
C GLY A 605 8.15 4.66 15.14
N LEU A 606 7.20 4.37 16.04
CA LEU A 606 5.77 4.57 15.77
C LEU A 606 5.43 6.05 15.57
N LYS A 607 4.81 6.39 14.44
CA LYS A 607 4.43 7.77 14.08
C LYS A 607 2.93 7.99 14.08
N THR A 608 2.18 7.00 13.61
CA THR A 608 0.74 7.11 13.44
C THR A 608 0.01 5.87 13.93
N LEU A 609 -1.06 6.08 14.67
CA LEU A 609 -1.98 5.04 15.09
C LEU A 609 -3.37 5.38 14.56
N LYS A 610 -3.96 4.51 13.75
CA LYS A 610 -5.31 4.68 13.23
C LYS A 610 -6.25 3.65 13.85
N ARG A 611 -7.41 4.11 14.34
CA ARG A 611 -8.40 3.25 14.99
C ARG A 611 -9.78 3.29 14.30
N GLY A 612 -10.50 2.17 14.33
CA GLY A 612 -11.91 2.07 13.98
C GLY A 612 -12.84 2.58 15.10
N GLU A 613 -14.15 2.65 14.82
CA GLU A 613 -15.16 3.15 15.78
C GLU A 613 -15.34 2.24 17.01
N ASN A 614 -15.16 0.92 16.86
CA ASN A 614 -15.38 -0.09 17.90
C ASN A 614 -14.08 -0.57 18.57
N VAL A 615 -13.06 0.29 18.63
CA VAL A 615 -11.80 0.00 19.33
C VAL A 615 -11.80 0.76 20.65
N ASP A 616 -11.65 0.04 21.75
CA ASP A 616 -11.62 0.60 23.10
C ASP A 616 -10.50 1.64 23.25
N ASP A 617 -10.76 2.73 23.99
CA ASP A 617 -9.79 3.80 24.20
C ASP A 617 -8.54 3.29 24.95
N SER A 618 -8.71 2.35 25.89
CA SER A 618 -7.59 1.74 26.63
C SER A 618 -6.64 0.93 25.73
N VAL A 619 -7.14 0.34 24.63
CA VAL A 619 -6.30 -0.32 23.63
C VAL A 619 -5.41 0.71 22.93
N VAL A 620 -5.98 1.86 22.60
CA VAL A 620 -5.27 2.94 21.90
C VAL A 620 -4.23 3.56 22.81
N ASP A 621 -4.56 3.76 24.08
CA ASP A 621 -3.63 4.28 25.08
C ASP A 621 -2.44 3.34 25.30
N VAL A 622 -2.69 2.03 25.44
CA VAL A 622 -1.62 1.03 25.58
C VAL A 622 -0.79 0.93 24.30
N LEU A 623 -1.40 0.86 23.11
CA LEU A 623 -0.65 0.77 21.85
C LEU A 623 0.15 2.04 21.52
N LYS A 624 -0.37 3.21 21.88
CA LYS A 624 0.32 4.49 21.69
C LYS A 624 1.48 4.64 22.70
N GLY A 625 1.23 4.37 23.98
CA GLY A 625 2.17 4.64 25.07
C GLY A 625 2.76 6.05 25.01
N GLU A 626 4.05 6.17 25.32
CA GLU A 626 4.79 7.44 25.38
C GLU A 626 5.39 7.89 24.04
N THR A 627 5.02 7.25 22.92
CA THR A 627 5.68 7.45 21.61
C THR A 627 5.44 8.82 20.95
N GLY A 628 4.48 9.60 21.45
CA GLY A 628 4.04 10.85 20.79
C GLY A 628 3.32 10.64 19.46
N ALA A 629 2.96 9.41 19.10
CA ALA A 629 2.31 9.08 17.84
C ALA A 629 0.97 9.81 17.64
N LYS A 630 0.69 10.25 16.40
CA LYS A 630 -0.57 10.89 16.03
C LYS A 630 -1.69 9.84 15.95
N VAL A 631 -2.73 10.03 16.75
CA VAL A 631 -3.93 9.16 16.72
C VAL A 631 -4.99 9.77 15.82
N SER A 632 -5.57 8.98 14.92
CA SER A 632 -6.68 9.41 14.06
C SER A 632 -7.71 8.31 13.85
N LYS A 633 -8.95 8.71 13.51
CA LYS A 633 -9.99 7.75 13.12
C LYS A 633 -9.75 7.29 11.68
N LEU A 634 -9.85 5.99 11.42
CA LEU A 634 -9.96 5.48 10.06
C LEU A 634 -11.29 5.96 9.47
N LYS A 635 -11.25 6.72 8.37
CA LYS A 635 -12.46 7.06 7.61
C LYS A 635 -13.17 5.76 7.22
N LYS A 636 -14.48 5.69 7.42
CA LYS A 636 -15.31 4.63 6.83
C LYS A 636 -14.98 4.62 5.33
N LYS A 637 -14.39 3.53 4.83
CA LYS A 637 -14.68 3.17 3.44
C LYS A 637 -16.19 3.00 3.45
N GLY A 638 -16.92 3.87 2.75
CA GLY A 638 -18.31 3.57 2.43
C GLY A 638 -18.29 2.14 1.93
N SER A 639 -19.08 1.27 2.56
CA SER A 639 -19.32 -0.07 2.07
C SER A 639 -19.84 0.09 0.65
N SER A 640 -18.95 0.02 -0.35
CA SER A 640 -19.43 -0.24 -1.69
C SER A 640 -20.09 -1.61 -1.58
N MET A 641 -21.37 -1.64 -1.91
CA MET A 641 -22.21 -2.83 -1.95
C MET A 641 -21.76 -3.79 -3.07
N CYS A 642 -20.48 -3.82 -3.41
CA CYS A 642 -19.94 -4.53 -4.57
C CYS A 642 -19.39 -5.93 -4.27
N SER A 643 -19.42 -6.44 -3.03
CA SER A 643 -18.87 -7.77 -2.72
C SER A 643 -19.91 -8.87 -2.47
N VAL A 644 -21.17 -8.70 -2.90
CA VAL A 644 -22.21 -9.77 -2.79
C VAL A 644 -22.79 -10.19 -4.15
N PHE A 645 -22.40 -9.56 -5.26
CA PHE A 645 -22.94 -9.88 -6.60
C PHE A 645 -22.05 -10.75 -7.50
N SER A 646 -21.14 -11.57 -6.95
CA SER A 646 -20.34 -12.52 -7.74
C SER A 646 -20.87 -13.96 -7.74
N LYS A 647 -22.14 -14.20 -7.39
CA LYS A 647 -22.73 -15.56 -7.40
C LYS A 647 -24.03 -15.80 -8.18
N LEU A 648 -24.53 -14.85 -8.99
CA LEU A 648 -25.62 -15.14 -9.92
C LEU A 648 -25.44 -14.41 -11.26
N ALA A 649 -24.70 -15.04 -12.17
CA ALA A 649 -24.71 -14.69 -13.59
C ALA A 649 -24.84 -15.98 -14.42
N LEU A 650 -25.99 -16.65 -14.28
CA LEU A 650 -26.47 -17.65 -15.23
C LEU A 650 -27.97 -17.44 -15.38
N LEU A 651 -28.35 -16.61 -16.36
CA LEU A 651 -29.55 -16.79 -17.20
C LEU A 651 -29.56 -15.72 -18.29
N LYS A 652 -29.28 -16.19 -19.51
CA LYS A 652 -29.61 -15.50 -20.77
C LYS A 652 -31.12 -15.23 -20.82
N LEU A 653 -31.52 -14.13 -21.49
CA LEU A 653 -32.60 -13.98 -22.50
C LEU A 653 -33.01 -12.49 -22.66
N PRO A 654 -33.74 -12.07 -23.72
CA PRO A 654 -33.19 -11.43 -24.91
C PRO A 654 -33.59 -9.96 -25.09
N ARG A 655 -32.87 -9.27 -26.00
CA ARG A 655 -33.25 -7.98 -26.56
C ARG A 655 -34.65 -8.03 -27.18
N PHE A 656 -35.46 -7.01 -26.94
CA PHE A 656 -36.50 -6.59 -27.86
C PHE A 656 -36.27 -5.13 -28.28
N THR A 657 -36.60 -4.94 -29.55
CA THR A 657 -36.50 -3.79 -30.47
C THR A 657 -36.69 -2.41 -29.88
#